data_AF-A0A924YTM1-F1
#
_entry.id   AF-A0A924YTM1-F1
#
_cell.length_a   1.000
_cell.length_b   1.000
_cell.length_c   1.000
_cell.angle_alpha   90.00
_cell.angle_beta   90.00
_cell.angle_gamma   90.00
#
_symmetry.space_group_name_H-M   'P 1'
#
loop_
_entity.id
_entity.type
_entity.pdbx_description
1 polymer ?
#
loop_
_entity_poly.entity_id
_entity_poly.type
_entity_poly.pdbx_seq_one_letter_code
_entity_poly.pdbx_strand_id
1 'polypeptide(L)'
;MALESLTPFAKEWIESLQKRDPQLAEEAVKQFSSDRADSRWAPLGVSKAIRTTSGRIDEAPAPVGDRSRMPEAIAVAHTRPVFLIQNDRFVPQTIGPQSELWASRVEQARAIVDAAIPAVGRVEIFNHSRYDWGGTAWLVRDDILVTNRHVATLFAMKEGPGFVFRTGLDPRQAMRCNVDFLEEHQGALSRDFPILRVLWIAPPSGPDLAFLHVARTAGGRALPPHIELAADIPQADTFVCTIGYPARDPDAPDQSLVLETFGDVYEKKRLAPGQVMRFERGDLLHDCSTLKGNSGSVVLDLNTGRAVGLHYEGEFLRANYAVPAAAVKAALDGLGRIPRLESVSPVRPTPAPQPSPSEGMEWIIPIEIRVRIGGAAASQTNFAIQTPVPAADSATRLDTALMAARVVLRDRPEVLRVRLGKRMRNQWLTAEDVIVVEVTQKLPNTRLFDSGITPLPTEIEGVAVDVRTASVWEQLRSQGVSLAARQPEAPDGINYVEPTDFELTPVDEPMRARFHVSPDCGFPVLQEFFQLVTRTLTATMYEFDATHVFDALLAAVRPQSRRLRMVTHPQSSTNPLARFMRRLRNSLGDRFDHVQAGVTEPLNLFDRAYHIKIGVADSRWLWLSSGNWKYSGQPDINPVADGETSWTPLETLNRDWHVLIDNANLASQFERYVEHDFELSSQRTREAPPPAPLPDVFVPASLPVRSLERTAVVPTYFPPLDINRRLRIVPLLTPDFSVYIDAVLDLVRGAQRKILLENQSFNLLRDNNFPKFQQLFNLLVEKQQAGIDVRIIFRDAAEFGQQGAQEQEQLIARLLQLGFDEDLMRVQVGCHTKGVIVDSSRVLLGSHNLTNAGTHRNRDASLIVDDAEVARYFEQIFEFDWENLAAHRIPESVAGIRVANDGEATPPGMVRINAEDLFDSDFPFPSFFATLQHRVDDRAEDGKQPDREDSEKR
;
A
#
# COMPACT_ATOMS: atom_id res chain seq x y z
N MET A 1 8.14 -45.33 -24.39
CA MET A 1 7.52 -45.62 -23.08
C MET A 1 7.72 -44.47 -22.10
N ALA A 2 8.85 -44.30 -21.38
CA ALA A 2 8.95 -43.22 -20.36
C ALA A 2 8.75 -41.78 -20.88
N LEU A 3 9.23 -41.47 -22.10
CA LEU A 3 9.06 -40.15 -22.72
C LEU A 3 7.60 -39.84 -23.12
N GLU A 4 6.73 -40.83 -23.33
CA GLU A 4 5.41 -40.58 -23.94
C GLU A 4 4.45 -39.85 -22.98
N SER A 5 4.56 -40.08 -21.67
CA SER A 5 3.73 -39.50 -20.61
C SER A 5 4.04 -38.05 -20.22
N LEU A 6 5.12 -37.46 -20.73
CA LEU A 6 5.50 -36.07 -20.41
C LEU A 6 4.69 -35.04 -21.20
N THR A 7 4.46 -33.84 -20.65
CA THR A 7 3.92 -32.70 -21.41
C THR A 7 4.78 -32.42 -22.65
N PRO A 8 4.19 -31.82 -23.71
CA PRO A 8 4.97 -31.23 -24.81
C PRO A 8 6.06 -30.29 -24.29
N PHE A 9 5.76 -29.59 -23.19
CA PHE A 9 6.64 -28.65 -22.53
C PHE A 9 7.91 -29.32 -21.96
N ALA A 10 7.75 -30.33 -21.09
CA ALA A 10 8.88 -31.07 -20.54
C ALA A 10 9.68 -31.82 -21.61
N LYS A 11 9.03 -32.28 -22.69
CA LYS A 11 9.69 -32.87 -23.87
C LYS A 11 10.61 -31.86 -24.56
N GLU A 12 10.13 -30.66 -24.90
CA GLU A 12 10.94 -29.64 -25.57
C GLU A 12 12.13 -29.19 -24.70
N TRP A 13 11.94 -29.07 -23.39
CA TRP A 13 13.04 -28.75 -22.47
C TRP A 13 14.05 -29.90 -22.32
N ILE A 14 13.62 -31.15 -22.21
CA ILE A 14 14.52 -32.31 -22.20
C ILE A 14 15.27 -32.43 -23.53
N GLU A 15 14.64 -32.17 -24.68
CA GLU A 15 15.31 -32.11 -25.99
C GLU A 15 16.30 -30.94 -26.11
N SER A 16 16.09 -29.85 -25.37
CA SER A 16 17.03 -28.74 -25.25
C SER A 16 18.22 -29.11 -24.36
N LEU A 17 17.98 -29.74 -23.20
CA LEU A 17 19.04 -30.29 -22.35
C LEU A 17 19.83 -31.37 -23.08
N GLN A 18 19.20 -32.28 -23.82
CA GLN A 18 19.86 -33.38 -24.53
C GLN A 18 20.92 -32.90 -25.55
N LYS A 19 20.80 -31.64 -26.02
CA LYS A 19 21.75 -30.99 -26.93
C LYS A 19 22.87 -30.21 -26.22
N ARG A 20 22.61 -29.70 -25.00
CA ARG A 20 23.49 -28.79 -24.25
C ARG A 20 24.22 -29.49 -23.09
N ASP A 21 23.52 -30.41 -22.43
CA ASP A 21 24.00 -31.25 -21.34
C ASP A 21 23.33 -32.64 -21.37
N PRO A 22 23.88 -33.59 -22.16
CA PRO A 22 23.32 -34.93 -22.32
C PRO A 22 23.22 -35.74 -21.02
N GLN A 23 24.11 -35.49 -20.05
CA GLN A 23 24.14 -36.22 -18.78
C GLN A 23 23.01 -35.75 -17.87
N LEU A 24 22.78 -34.44 -17.81
CA LEU A 24 21.70 -33.85 -17.03
C LEU A 24 20.33 -34.13 -17.67
N ALA A 25 20.26 -34.26 -19.00
CA ALA A 25 19.07 -34.76 -19.68
C ALA A 25 18.73 -36.22 -19.30
N GLU A 26 19.73 -37.09 -19.16
CA GLU A 26 19.52 -38.47 -18.71
C GLU A 26 19.05 -38.54 -17.25
N GLU A 27 19.63 -37.73 -16.36
CA GLU A 27 19.20 -37.62 -14.96
C GLU A 27 17.75 -37.08 -14.86
N ALA A 28 17.45 -36.01 -15.59
CA ALA A 28 16.10 -35.46 -15.69
C ALA A 28 15.08 -36.51 -16.14
N VAL A 29 15.34 -37.21 -17.25
CA VAL A 29 14.45 -38.27 -17.76
C VAL A 29 14.20 -39.37 -16.73
N LYS A 30 15.21 -39.74 -15.93
CA LYS A 30 15.03 -40.70 -14.83
C LYS A 30 14.09 -40.15 -13.76
N GLN A 31 14.35 -38.94 -13.26
CA GLN A 31 13.56 -38.27 -12.21
C GLN A 31 12.08 -38.09 -12.61
N PHE A 32 11.80 -37.60 -13.83
CA PHE A 32 10.41 -37.48 -14.33
C PHE A 32 9.72 -38.82 -14.65
N SER A 33 10.43 -39.96 -14.54
CA SER A 33 9.89 -41.30 -14.80
C SER A 33 9.71 -42.16 -13.55
N SER A 34 10.41 -41.85 -12.45
CA SER A 34 10.33 -42.58 -11.18
C SER A 34 9.15 -42.13 -10.33
N ASP A 35 8.97 -40.81 -10.22
CA ASP A 35 7.79 -40.23 -9.59
C ASP A 35 6.67 -40.10 -10.62
N ARG A 36 5.41 -40.09 -10.16
CA ARG A 36 4.28 -39.65 -11.00
C ARG A 36 4.28 -38.12 -11.10
N ALA A 37 5.44 -37.56 -11.47
CA ALA A 37 5.74 -36.15 -11.44
C ALA A 37 4.86 -35.41 -12.45
N ASP A 38 4.19 -34.38 -11.95
CA ASP A 38 3.37 -33.51 -12.76
C ASP A 38 4.29 -32.74 -13.73
N SER A 39 4.09 -32.90 -15.03
CA SER A 39 5.04 -32.38 -16.03
C SER A 39 4.89 -30.87 -16.31
N ARG A 40 4.31 -30.13 -15.35
CA ARG A 40 4.28 -28.66 -15.25
C ARG A 40 5.59 -28.04 -14.73
N TRP A 41 6.55 -28.86 -14.27
CA TRP A 41 7.70 -28.45 -13.44
C TRP A 41 9.01 -28.28 -14.23
N ALA A 42 8.97 -28.50 -15.55
CA ALA A 42 10.05 -28.10 -16.46
C ALA A 42 9.94 -26.58 -16.76
N PRO A 43 11.06 -25.84 -16.90
CA PRO A 43 11.06 -24.39 -17.02
C PRO A 43 10.60 -23.87 -18.40
N LEU A 44 9.69 -22.90 -18.37
CA LEU A 44 9.09 -22.09 -19.44
C LEU A 44 9.96 -21.88 -20.69
N GLY A 45 9.73 -22.68 -21.74
CA GLY A 45 10.42 -22.58 -23.02
C GLY A 45 9.98 -21.35 -23.80
N VAL A 46 10.96 -20.49 -24.10
CA VAL A 46 10.72 -19.23 -24.81
C VAL A 46 10.53 -19.52 -26.30
N SER A 47 9.35 -19.16 -26.82
CA SER A 47 8.92 -19.42 -28.19
C SER A 47 9.86 -18.83 -29.26
N LYS A 48 10.07 -19.57 -30.36
CA LYS A 48 10.87 -19.16 -31.53
C LYS A 48 10.39 -17.86 -32.22
N ALA A 49 11.00 -16.75 -31.86
CA ALA A 49 11.27 -15.58 -32.71
C ALA A 49 12.49 -14.87 -32.09
N ILE A 50 13.53 -14.42 -32.78
CA ILE A 50 13.62 -13.76 -34.10
C ILE A 50 14.90 -14.23 -34.82
N ARG A 51 14.92 -14.23 -36.16
CA ARG A 51 16.12 -14.55 -36.96
C ARG A 51 17.08 -13.37 -37.05
N THR A 52 18.34 -13.62 -36.68
CA THR A 52 19.60 -13.05 -37.23
C THR A 52 19.53 -11.80 -38.13
N THR A 53 20.17 -10.72 -37.68
CA THR A 53 21.01 -9.86 -38.53
C THR A 53 22.32 -9.54 -37.81
N SER A 54 23.44 -9.76 -38.50
CA SER A 54 24.80 -9.49 -38.02
C SER A 54 25.29 -8.11 -38.46
N GLY A 55 25.92 -7.34 -37.57
CA GLY A 55 26.62 -6.11 -37.99
C GLY A 55 27.17 -5.27 -36.83
N ARG A 56 28.50 -5.17 -36.78
CA ARG A 56 29.38 -4.25 -36.03
C ARG A 56 28.82 -3.41 -34.86
N ILE A 57 29.50 -3.57 -33.74
CA ILE A 57 29.67 -2.59 -32.64
C ILE A 57 30.22 -1.27 -33.20
N ASP A 58 29.46 -0.18 -33.03
CA ASP A 58 29.92 1.21 -32.88
C ASP A 58 28.67 2.13 -32.71
N GLU A 59 28.21 2.32 -31.47
CA GLU A 59 27.52 3.51 -30.92
C GLU A 59 26.97 3.21 -29.50
N ALA A 60 26.80 4.23 -28.67
CA ALA A 60 26.47 4.07 -27.25
C ALA A 60 25.01 3.60 -27.05
N PRO A 61 24.74 2.62 -26.16
CA PRO A 61 23.38 2.14 -25.93
C PRO A 61 22.54 3.20 -25.18
N ALA A 62 21.41 3.58 -25.79
CA ALA A 62 20.36 4.34 -25.12
C ALA A 62 19.69 3.48 -24.02
N PRO A 63 19.20 4.09 -22.92
CA PRO A 63 18.64 3.34 -21.79
C PRO A 63 17.29 2.71 -22.12
N VAL A 64 17.23 1.38 -22.15
CA VAL A 64 15.98 0.62 -22.30
C VAL A 64 15.33 0.40 -20.93
N GLY A 65 14.26 1.14 -20.67
CA GLY A 65 13.46 1.04 -19.44
C GLY A 65 12.20 0.19 -19.57
N ASP A 66 12.32 -1.06 -20.02
CA ASP A 66 11.20 -2.02 -20.06
C ASP A 66 10.97 -2.60 -18.65
N ARG A 67 10.15 -1.92 -17.84
CA ARG A 67 9.84 -2.29 -16.45
C ARG A 67 8.57 -3.13 -16.35
N SER A 68 8.61 -4.33 -16.93
CA SER A 68 7.50 -5.29 -16.95
C SER A 68 7.78 -6.60 -16.19
N ARG A 69 8.67 -6.58 -15.18
CA ARG A 69 9.09 -7.75 -14.38
C ARG A 69 9.35 -7.37 -12.91
N MET A 70 8.89 -8.22 -11.99
CA MET A 70 9.25 -8.38 -10.57
C MET A 70 8.49 -9.59 -9.98
N PRO A 71 8.97 -10.30 -8.92
CA PRO A 71 10.24 -11.02 -8.81
C PRO A 71 9.98 -12.44 -8.18
N GLU A 72 10.86 -13.21 -7.50
CA GLU A 72 12.33 -13.22 -7.31
C GLU A 72 12.92 -14.67 -7.36
N ALA A 73 12.19 -15.68 -7.85
CA ALA A 73 12.55 -17.10 -7.68
C ALA A 73 12.67 -17.89 -9.00
N ILE A 74 13.64 -18.81 -9.06
CA ILE A 74 13.46 -20.07 -9.81
C ILE A 74 13.59 -21.22 -8.83
N ALA A 75 12.61 -22.12 -8.83
CA ALA A 75 12.77 -23.47 -8.35
C ALA A 75 12.55 -24.40 -9.55
N VAL A 76 13.63 -24.94 -10.14
CA VAL A 76 13.50 -26.10 -11.05
C VAL A 76 13.73 -27.34 -10.20
N ALA A 77 12.64 -27.96 -9.73
CA ALA A 77 12.74 -29.20 -8.99
C ALA A 77 13.52 -30.27 -9.77
N HIS A 78 14.06 -31.20 -9.01
CA HIS A 78 14.81 -32.39 -9.45
C HIS A 78 16.17 -32.09 -10.13
N THR A 79 16.29 -31.09 -11.01
CA THR A 79 17.50 -30.84 -11.83
C THR A 79 18.35 -29.63 -11.43
N ARG A 80 17.94 -28.82 -10.46
CA ARG A 80 18.71 -27.68 -9.90
C ARG A 80 18.70 -27.74 -8.36
N PRO A 81 19.52 -28.60 -7.75
CA PRO A 81 19.58 -28.77 -6.30
C PRO A 81 20.02 -27.50 -5.57
N VAL A 82 19.73 -27.42 -4.27
CA VAL A 82 20.28 -26.38 -3.38
C VAL A 82 21.03 -27.03 -2.23
N PHE A 83 22.35 -26.87 -2.25
CA PHE A 83 23.27 -27.45 -1.29
C PHE A 83 23.43 -26.58 -0.05
N LEU A 84 23.69 -27.23 1.07
CA LEU A 84 24.08 -26.56 2.30
C LEU A 84 25.54 -26.10 2.20
N ILE A 85 25.88 -25.07 2.96
CA ILE A 85 27.25 -24.69 3.27
C ILE A 85 27.42 -24.82 4.79
N GLN A 86 28.54 -25.42 5.21
CA GLN A 86 28.88 -25.59 6.63
C GLN A 86 30.40 -25.50 6.84
N ASN A 87 30.81 -24.71 7.84
CA ASN A 87 32.20 -24.43 8.19
C ASN A 87 32.99 -23.83 7.01
N ASP A 88 32.42 -22.82 6.33
CA ASP A 88 32.96 -22.21 5.10
C ASP A 88 33.15 -23.18 3.91
N ARG A 89 32.50 -24.35 3.92
CA ARG A 89 32.68 -25.35 2.85
C ARG A 89 31.37 -25.82 2.24
N PHE A 90 31.42 -26.10 0.95
CA PHE A 90 30.38 -26.85 0.25
C PHE A 90 30.22 -28.23 0.90
N VAL A 91 28.98 -28.61 1.22
CA VAL A 91 28.66 -29.97 1.65
C VAL A 91 27.66 -30.59 0.64
N PRO A 92 27.90 -31.80 0.13
CA PRO A 92 27.07 -32.39 -0.94
C PRO A 92 25.65 -32.78 -0.48
N GLN A 93 25.34 -32.67 0.81
CA GLN A 93 24.02 -32.87 1.36
C GLN A 93 23.05 -31.76 0.91
N THR A 94 21.99 -32.13 0.20
CA THR A 94 20.79 -31.31 -0.01
C THR A 94 19.67 -31.77 0.93
N ILE A 95 18.77 -30.85 1.27
CA ILE A 95 17.49 -31.17 1.92
C ILE A 95 16.41 -31.42 0.86
N GLY A 96 16.56 -30.78 -0.31
CA GLY A 96 15.68 -30.94 -1.47
C GLY A 96 16.11 -32.06 -2.43
N PRO A 97 15.84 -31.91 -3.76
CA PRO A 97 16.12 -32.97 -4.71
C PRO A 97 17.60 -33.36 -4.72
N GLN A 98 17.85 -34.67 -4.81
CA GLN A 98 19.19 -35.22 -4.96
C GLN A 98 19.58 -35.22 -6.43
N SER A 99 20.74 -34.63 -6.74
CA SER A 99 21.37 -34.68 -8.06
C SER A 99 22.82 -35.08 -7.89
N GLU A 100 23.13 -36.34 -8.18
CA GLU A 100 24.49 -36.89 -8.08
C GLU A 100 25.42 -36.20 -9.08
N LEU A 101 24.90 -35.83 -10.26
CA LEU A 101 25.67 -35.12 -11.29
C LEU A 101 26.08 -33.71 -10.83
N TRP A 102 25.16 -32.93 -10.27
CA TRP A 102 25.51 -31.61 -9.75
C TRP A 102 26.39 -31.68 -8.50
N ALA A 103 26.13 -32.62 -7.59
CA ALA A 103 27.00 -32.86 -6.45
C ALA A 103 28.43 -33.17 -6.93
N SER A 104 28.59 -34.04 -7.92
CA SER A 104 29.91 -34.36 -8.49
C SER A 104 30.56 -33.16 -9.20
N ARG A 105 29.82 -32.31 -9.90
CA ARG A 105 30.35 -31.12 -10.57
C ARG A 105 30.84 -30.07 -9.57
N VAL A 106 30.06 -29.79 -8.53
CA VAL A 106 30.46 -28.86 -7.47
C VAL A 106 31.62 -29.45 -6.64
N GLU A 107 31.66 -30.76 -6.42
CA GLU A 107 32.80 -31.45 -5.77
C GLU A 107 34.09 -31.35 -6.62
N GLN A 108 34.00 -31.49 -7.95
CA GLN A 108 35.15 -31.24 -8.85
C GLN A 108 35.63 -29.78 -8.79
N ALA A 109 34.70 -28.84 -8.63
CA ALA A 109 34.98 -27.41 -8.42
C ALA A 109 35.23 -27.03 -6.94
N ARG A 110 35.36 -27.99 -6.01
CA ARG A 110 35.42 -27.73 -4.56
C ARG A 110 36.46 -26.68 -4.17
N ALA A 111 37.67 -26.76 -4.73
CA ALA A 111 38.75 -25.83 -4.41
C ALA A 111 38.45 -24.38 -4.82
N ILE A 112 37.65 -24.18 -5.88
CA ILE A 112 37.16 -22.88 -6.33
C ILE A 112 36.05 -22.38 -5.40
N VAL A 113 35.08 -23.26 -5.12
CA VAL A 113 33.89 -22.95 -4.33
C VAL A 113 34.22 -22.67 -2.87
N ASP A 114 34.98 -23.54 -2.20
CA ASP A 114 35.42 -23.37 -0.81
C ASP A 114 36.34 -22.14 -0.63
N ALA A 115 36.96 -21.62 -1.70
CA ALA A 115 37.71 -20.37 -1.69
C ALA A 115 36.81 -19.12 -1.82
N ALA A 116 35.67 -19.22 -2.51
CA ALA A 116 34.72 -18.12 -2.70
C ALA A 116 33.72 -17.98 -1.54
N ILE A 117 33.29 -19.09 -0.93
CA ILE A 117 32.30 -19.13 0.17
C ILE A 117 32.60 -18.17 1.35
N PRO A 118 33.85 -18.01 1.84
CA PRO A 118 34.15 -17.07 2.91
C PRO A 118 33.90 -15.61 2.53
N ALA A 119 33.97 -15.26 1.24
CA ALA A 119 33.88 -13.89 0.74
C ALA A 119 32.45 -13.42 0.45
N VAL A 120 31.44 -14.25 0.76
CA VAL A 120 30.00 -13.97 0.56
C VAL A 120 29.28 -13.96 1.90
N GLY A 121 28.60 -12.86 2.21
CA GLY A 121 27.95 -12.64 3.50
C GLY A 121 26.54 -12.04 3.40
N ARG A 122 25.76 -12.23 4.46
CA ARG A 122 24.41 -11.65 4.61
C ARG A 122 24.55 -10.22 5.12
N VAL A 123 23.77 -9.29 4.56
CA VAL A 123 23.80 -7.89 4.98
C VAL A 123 22.85 -7.71 6.16
N GLU A 124 23.39 -7.79 7.38
CA GLU A 124 22.68 -7.50 8.62
C GLU A 124 22.40 -5.99 8.72
N ILE A 125 21.15 -5.62 8.99
CA ILE A 125 20.70 -4.23 9.09
C ILE A 125 20.17 -3.99 10.50
N PHE A 126 20.92 -3.25 11.29
CA PHE A 126 20.48 -2.84 12.61
C PHE A 126 19.74 -1.51 12.56
N ASN A 127 18.75 -1.39 13.42
CA ASN A 127 17.87 -0.23 13.55
C ASN A 127 16.86 -0.04 12.41
N HIS A 128 16.77 -0.93 11.41
CA HIS A 128 15.70 -0.86 10.41
C HIS A 128 14.34 -1.30 10.99
N SER A 129 13.22 -0.82 10.43
CA SER A 129 11.87 -0.95 11.02
C SER A 129 11.14 -2.25 10.69
N ARG A 130 11.56 -2.96 9.64
CA ARG A 130 10.88 -4.16 9.10
C ARG A 130 11.81 -5.36 8.86
N TYR A 131 13.11 -5.13 8.82
CA TYR A 131 14.09 -6.09 8.31
C TYR A 131 15.33 -6.06 9.20
N ASP A 132 15.71 -7.20 9.78
CA ASP A 132 16.95 -7.34 10.53
C ASP A 132 18.14 -7.65 9.60
N TRP A 133 17.87 -8.04 8.33
CA TRP A 133 18.84 -8.24 7.26
C TRP A 133 18.21 -7.91 5.89
N GLY A 134 19.01 -7.56 4.88
CA GLY A 134 18.51 -6.99 3.62
C GLY A 134 18.77 -7.77 2.34
N GLY A 135 19.72 -8.70 2.33
CA GLY A 135 20.12 -9.44 1.13
C GLY A 135 21.55 -9.96 1.24
N THR A 136 22.16 -10.28 0.09
CA THR A 136 23.53 -10.81 -0.01
C THR A 136 24.53 -9.73 -0.44
N ALA A 137 25.77 -9.82 0.04
CA ALA A 137 26.90 -9.02 -0.45
C ALA A 137 28.20 -9.84 -0.49
N TRP A 138 29.14 -9.46 -1.35
CA TRP A 138 30.42 -10.16 -1.47
C TRP A 138 31.59 -9.23 -1.80
N LEU A 139 32.81 -9.66 -1.43
CA LEU A 139 34.03 -8.86 -1.60
C LEU A 139 34.47 -8.84 -3.07
N VAL A 140 34.48 -7.65 -3.67
CA VAL A 140 34.94 -7.41 -5.06
C VAL A 140 36.32 -6.75 -5.11
N ARG A 141 36.78 -6.16 -3.98
CA ARG A 141 38.16 -5.76 -3.68
C ARG A 141 38.41 -5.91 -2.17
N ASP A 142 39.67 -5.81 -1.74
CA ASP A 142 40.16 -6.04 -0.36
C ASP A 142 39.32 -5.44 0.79
N ASP A 143 38.64 -4.31 0.58
CA ASP A 143 37.72 -3.69 1.53
C ASP A 143 36.43 -3.14 0.88
N ILE A 144 36.09 -3.60 -0.32
CA ILE A 144 34.89 -3.17 -1.06
C ILE A 144 33.96 -4.37 -1.25
N LEU A 145 32.76 -4.26 -0.69
CA LEU A 145 31.64 -5.15 -1.00
C LEU A 145 30.87 -4.62 -2.21
N VAL A 146 30.29 -5.55 -2.97
CA VAL A 146 29.24 -5.28 -3.95
C VAL A 146 27.93 -5.93 -3.49
N THR A 147 26.81 -5.23 -3.72
CA THR A 147 25.44 -5.72 -3.54
C THR A 147 24.51 -4.98 -4.50
N ASN A 148 23.21 -5.27 -4.46
CA ASN A 148 22.23 -4.58 -5.28
C ASN A 148 21.92 -3.16 -4.78
N ARG A 149 21.50 -2.30 -5.71
CA ARG A 149 21.00 -0.95 -5.37
C ARG A 149 19.79 -1.05 -4.44
N HIS A 150 18.81 -1.91 -4.74
CA HIS A 150 17.62 -2.00 -3.91
C HIS A 150 17.93 -2.43 -2.46
N VAL A 151 18.82 -3.43 -2.28
CA VAL A 151 19.35 -3.85 -0.97
C VAL A 151 20.03 -2.67 -0.25
N ALA A 152 20.94 -1.95 -0.92
CA ALA A 152 21.60 -0.79 -0.32
C ALA A 152 20.63 0.34 0.05
N THR A 153 19.56 0.54 -0.72
CA THR A 153 18.56 1.57 -0.41
C THR A 153 17.67 1.26 0.78
N LEU A 154 17.67 0.02 1.32
CA LEU A 154 17.00 -0.30 2.59
C LEU A 154 17.62 0.47 3.76
N PHE A 155 18.96 0.58 3.79
CA PHE A 155 19.69 1.12 4.92
C PHE A 155 20.45 2.43 4.64
N ALA A 156 20.54 2.85 3.38
CA ALA A 156 21.20 4.08 2.99
C ALA A 156 20.39 4.94 2.02
N MET A 157 20.73 6.22 1.98
CA MET A 157 20.17 7.21 1.07
C MET A 157 21.24 8.16 0.54
N LYS A 158 20.95 8.82 -0.59
CA LYS A 158 21.84 9.85 -1.14
C LYS A 158 21.66 11.16 -0.36
N GLU A 159 22.77 11.77 0.05
CA GLU A 159 22.78 13.08 0.69
C GLU A 159 23.87 13.95 0.06
N GLY A 160 23.47 15.03 -0.60
CA GLY A 160 24.37 15.88 -1.40
C GLY A 160 25.16 15.07 -2.45
N PRO A 161 26.50 15.17 -2.48
CA PRO A 161 27.35 14.40 -3.39
C PRO A 161 27.64 12.96 -2.91
N GLY A 162 27.22 12.58 -1.69
CA GLY A 162 27.56 11.32 -1.05
C GLY A 162 26.35 10.46 -0.67
N PHE A 163 26.61 9.46 0.16
CA PHE A 163 25.60 8.56 0.71
C PHE A 163 25.78 8.43 2.21
N VAL A 164 24.67 8.42 2.95
CA VAL A 164 24.63 8.23 4.40
C VAL A 164 23.71 7.06 4.75
N PHE A 165 23.95 6.47 5.90
CA PHE A 165 22.99 5.54 6.48
C PHE A 165 21.72 6.28 6.88
N ARG A 166 20.56 5.66 6.65
CA ARG A 166 19.26 6.19 7.05
C ARG A 166 19.15 6.22 8.57
N THR A 167 18.26 7.05 9.09
CA THR A 167 17.84 6.98 10.50
C THR A 167 16.85 5.82 10.70
N GLY A 168 16.96 5.11 11.82
CA GLY A 168 16.18 3.89 12.10
C GLY A 168 15.13 4.05 13.22
N LEU A 169 14.66 2.90 13.74
CA LEU A 169 13.67 2.77 14.82
C LEU A 169 14.02 3.59 16.07
N ASP A 170 15.29 3.59 16.50
CA ASP A 170 15.82 4.55 17.46
C ASP A 170 16.38 5.76 16.70
N PRO A 171 15.69 6.92 16.69
CA PRO A 171 16.10 8.06 15.87
C PRO A 171 17.37 8.76 16.38
N ARG A 172 17.88 8.38 17.55
CA ARG A 172 19.16 8.86 18.11
C ARG A 172 20.36 8.15 17.50
N GLN A 173 20.14 7.08 16.72
CA GLN A 173 21.17 6.27 16.12
C GLN A 173 20.89 6.12 14.62
N ALA A 174 21.88 6.41 13.77
CA ALA A 174 21.81 6.00 12.38
C ALA A 174 21.68 4.47 12.29
N MET A 175 21.06 3.97 11.22
CA MET A 175 21.18 2.57 10.87
C MET A 175 22.67 2.23 10.73
N ARG A 176 23.02 1.04 11.20
CA ARG A 176 24.37 0.47 11.06
C ARG A 176 24.18 -0.88 10.40
N CYS A 177 25.12 -1.26 9.54
CA CYS A 177 25.04 -2.54 8.84
C CYS A 177 26.32 -3.32 9.08
N ASN A 178 26.19 -4.63 9.23
CA ASN A 178 27.32 -5.55 9.15
C ASN A 178 27.15 -6.41 7.90
N VAL A 179 28.23 -7.04 7.47
CA VAL A 179 28.16 -8.25 6.66
C VAL A 179 28.52 -9.43 7.55
N ASP A 180 27.63 -10.41 7.70
CA ASP A 180 27.94 -11.69 8.33
C ASP A 180 28.38 -12.69 7.26
N PHE A 181 29.67 -13.03 7.26
CA PHE A 181 30.26 -13.99 6.33
C PHE A 181 30.08 -15.47 6.74
N LEU A 182 29.37 -15.82 7.82
CA LEU A 182 29.33 -17.18 8.37
C LEU A 182 27.92 -17.76 8.63
N GLU A 183 26.85 -17.00 8.44
CA GLU A 183 25.47 -17.39 8.77
C GLU A 183 25.00 -18.68 8.02
N GLU A 184 25.32 -19.84 8.59
CA GLU A 184 25.27 -21.17 7.95
C GLU A 184 24.32 -22.13 8.70
N HIS A 185 23.93 -23.23 8.05
CA HIS A 185 23.00 -24.18 8.66
C HIS A 185 23.65 -24.95 9.83
N GLN A 186 22.96 -24.95 10.98
CA GLN A 186 23.44 -25.48 12.27
C GLN A 186 24.69 -24.76 12.84
N GLY A 187 25.05 -23.60 12.30
CA GLY A 187 26.02 -22.69 12.93
C GLY A 187 25.36 -21.80 13.99
N ALA A 188 26.05 -21.62 15.12
CA ALA A 188 25.70 -20.64 16.16
C ALA A 188 26.75 -19.51 16.28
N LEU A 189 27.62 -19.38 15.28
CA LEU A 189 28.71 -18.41 15.22
C LEU A 189 28.47 -17.45 14.05
N SER A 190 28.56 -16.14 14.30
CA SER A 190 28.62 -15.13 13.25
C SER A 190 30.08 -14.77 12.91
N ARG A 191 30.25 -14.14 11.75
CA ARG A 191 31.47 -13.46 11.31
C ARG A 191 31.11 -12.06 10.80
N ASP A 192 30.62 -11.25 11.72
CA ASP A 192 30.27 -9.84 11.52
C ASP A 192 31.48 -8.96 11.19
N PHE A 193 31.40 -8.25 10.06
CA PHE A 193 32.28 -7.11 9.75
C PHE A 193 31.44 -5.84 9.53
N PRO A 194 31.70 -4.75 10.27
CA PRO A 194 30.98 -3.49 10.09
C PRO A 194 31.16 -2.89 8.69
N ILE A 195 30.05 -2.51 8.07
CA ILE A 195 30.02 -1.69 6.86
C ILE A 195 30.18 -0.23 7.32
N LEU A 196 31.30 0.38 6.96
CA LEU A 196 31.74 1.69 7.45
C LEU A 196 31.02 2.84 6.75
N ARG A 197 30.69 2.67 5.46
CA ARG A 197 29.94 3.64 4.64
C ARG A 197 29.52 3.03 3.31
N VAL A 198 28.55 3.66 2.67
CA VAL A 198 28.22 3.42 1.26
C VAL A 198 29.15 4.24 0.38
N LEU A 199 29.80 3.60 -0.60
CA LEU A 199 30.69 4.27 -1.55
C LEU A 199 29.89 4.84 -2.73
N TRP A 200 28.94 4.05 -3.23
CA TRP A 200 28.11 4.42 -4.37
C TRP A 200 26.85 3.57 -4.45
N ILE A 201 25.74 4.17 -4.87
CA ILE A 201 24.52 3.48 -5.28
C ILE A 201 24.19 3.99 -6.69
N ALA A 202 23.90 3.07 -7.62
CA ALA A 202 23.50 3.43 -8.97
C ALA A 202 22.22 4.30 -8.99
N PRO A 203 22.09 5.26 -9.93
CA PRO A 203 20.84 5.99 -10.12
C PRO A 203 19.72 5.06 -10.58
N PRO A 204 18.43 5.45 -10.48
CA PRO A 204 17.29 4.61 -10.89
C PRO A 204 17.27 4.16 -12.36
N SER A 205 18.00 4.86 -13.23
CA SER A 205 18.22 4.56 -14.65
C SER A 205 19.46 3.71 -14.94
N GLY A 206 20.29 3.41 -13.92
CA GLY A 206 21.47 2.56 -14.03
C GLY A 206 21.21 1.11 -13.64
N PRO A 207 22.23 0.23 -13.76
CA PRO A 207 22.15 -1.16 -13.33
C PRO A 207 21.87 -1.26 -11.83
N ASP A 208 21.28 -2.36 -11.37
CA ASP A 208 20.88 -2.52 -9.98
C ASP A 208 22.06 -2.88 -9.06
N LEU A 209 22.91 -1.88 -8.79
CA LEU A 209 24.27 -2.05 -8.28
C LEU A 209 24.62 -1.01 -7.20
N ALA A 210 25.29 -1.45 -6.14
CA ALA A 210 25.86 -0.61 -5.10
C ALA A 210 27.22 -1.15 -4.59
N PHE A 211 28.07 -0.24 -4.12
CA PHE A 211 29.36 -0.56 -3.51
C PHE A 211 29.43 -0.03 -2.07
N LEU A 212 29.94 -0.85 -1.16
CA LEU A 212 30.02 -0.56 0.27
C LEU A 212 31.48 -0.69 0.74
N HIS A 213 31.92 0.17 1.66
CA HIS A 213 33.23 0.07 2.29
C HIS A 213 33.11 -0.70 3.60
N VAL A 214 33.85 -1.79 3.77
CA VAL A 214 33.78 -2.68 4.93
C VAL A 214 35.07 -2.61 5.76
N ALA A 215 34.95 -2.82 7.07
CA ALA A 215 36.10 -2.86 7.97
C ALA A 215 37.06 -4.00 7.57
N ARG A 216 38.38 -3.73 7.49
CA ARG A 216 39.39 -4.74 7.14
C ARG A 216 39.61 -5.81 8.22
N THR A 217 39.24 -5.50 9.46
CA THR A 217 39.38 -6.38 10.63
C THR A 217 38.21 -6.21 11.59
N ALA A 218 37.64 -7.32 12.07
CA ALA A 218 36.62 -7.35 13.11
C ALA A 218 36.84 -8.56 14.03
N GLY A 219 36.62 -8.42 15.34
CA GLY A 219 36.78 -9.51 16.30
C GLY A 219 38.17 -10.19 16.32
N GLY A 220 39.23 -9.47 15.91
CA GLY A 220 40.59 -10.03 15.78
C GLY A 220 40.84 -10.86 14.50
N ARG A 221 39.86 -10.92 13.58
CA ARG A 221 39.95 -11.60 12.28
C ARG A 221 40.10 -10.58 11.15
N ALA A 222 40.80 -10.95 10.08
CA ALA A 222 40.88 -10.16 8.85
C ALA A 222 39.83 -10.60 7.83
N LEU A 223 39.51 -9.74 6.85
CA LEU A 223 38.69 -10.11 5.70
C LEU A 223 39.34 -11.25 4.88
N PRO A 224 38.55 -12.15 4.28
CA PRO A 224 39.03 -13.13 3.32
C PRO A 224 39.42 -12.47 1.98
N PRO A 225 40.10 -13.20 1.07
CA PRO A 225 40.36 -12.73 -0.29
C PRO A 225 39.08 -12.35 -1.03
N HIS A 226 39.16 -11.36 -1.92
CA HIS A 226 38.04 -10.94 -2.77
C HIS A 226 37.86 -11.90 -3.95
N ILE A 227 36.65 -11.95 -4.52
CA ILE A 227 36.35 -12.74 -5.72
C ILE A 227 36.71 -11.92 -6.96
N GLU A 228 37.52 -12.48 -7.86
CA GLU A 228 37.89 -11.82 -9.12
C GLU A 228 36.68 -11.69 -10.05
N LEU A 229 36.51 -10.52 -10.69
CA LEU A 229 35.53 -10.33 -11.76
C LEU A 229 36.02 -10.96 -13.06
N ALA A 230 35.13 -11.65 -13.77
CA ALA A 230 35.39 -12.14 -15.12
C ALA A 230 35.68 -10.98 -16.09
N ALA A 231 36.62 -11.19 -17.01
CA ALA A 231 36.99 -10.20 -18.03
C ALA A 231 36.02 -10.21 -19.23
N ASP A 232 35.51 -11.39 -19.56
CA ASP A 232 34.66 -11.66 -20.72
C ASP A 232 33.24 -12.07 -20.28
N ILE A 233 32.26 -11.89 -21.16
CA ILE A 233 30.91 -12.44 -20.96
C ILE A 233 30.99 -13.96 -21.11
N PRO A 234 30.49 -14.77 -20.15
CA PRO A 234 30.53 -16.23 -20.27
C PRO A 234 29.70 -16.71 -21.45
N GLN A 235 30.10 -17.85 -22.03
CA GLN A 235 29.32 -18.50 -23.07
C GLN A 235 28.01 -19.05 -22.50
N ALA A 236 26.99 -19.23 -23.33
CA ALA A 236 25.83 -20.03 -22.96
C ALA A 236 26.27 -21.43 -22.54
N ASP A 237 25.51 -22.05 -21.65
CA ASP A 237 25.73 -23.38 -21.05
C ASP A 237 26.93 -23.47 -20.08
N THR A 238 27.69 -22.38 -19.88
CA THR A 238 28.76 -22.31 -18.86
C THR A 238 28.22 -22.67 -17.47
N PHE A 239 28.84 -23.66 -16.82
CA PHE A 239 28.46 -24.09 -15.48
C PHE A 239 28.81 -23.01 -14.44
N VAL A 240 27.81 -22.58 -13.68
CA VAL A 240 27.91 -21.54 -12.66
C VAL A 240 27.27 -22.00 -11.35
N CYS A 241 27.52 -21.28 -10.26
CA CYS A 241 26.70 -21.36 -9.06
C CYS A 241 26.40 -19.98 -8.47
N THR A 242 25.23 -19.85 -7.85
CA THR A 242 24.94 -18.75 -6.93
C THR A 242 25.29 -19.15 -5.51
N ILE A 243 25.98 -18.25 -4.79
CA ILE A 243 26.19 -18.35 -3.34
C ILE A 243 25.45 -17.17 -2.71
N GLY A 244 24.51 -17.47 -1.80
CA GLY A 244 23.53 -16.49 -1.33
C GLY A 244 22.69 -16.97 -0.15
N TYR A 245 21.74 -16.13 0.26
CA TYR A 245 20.89 -16.32 1.44
C TYR A 245 19.40 -16.39 1.03
N PRO A 246 18.89 -17.55 0.53
CA PRO A 246 17.48 -17.72 0.23
C PRO A 246 16.62 -17.55 1.50
N ALA A 247 15.84 -16.47 1.56
CA ALA A 247 14.82 -16.24 2.55
C ALA A 247 13.60 -17.15 2.33
N ARG A 248 12.75 -17.23 3.34
CA ARG A 248 11.42 -17.83 3.17
C ARG A 248 10.57 -16.85 2.38
N ASP A 249 10.07 -17.29 1.23
CA ASP A 249 9.21 -16.49 0.37
C ASP A 249 7.76 -17.02 0.44
N PRO A 250 6.87 -16.41 1.26
CA PRO A 250 5.47 -16.82 1.36
C PRO A 250 4.67 -16.49 0.09
N ASP A 251 5.23 -15.63 -0.77
CA ASP A 251 4.58 -15.09 -1.96
C ASP A 251 4.93 -15.90 -3.22
N ALA A 252 5.85 -16.87 -3.12
CA ALA A 252 6.31 -17.68 -4.24
C ALA A 252 5.15 -18.53 -4.85
N PRO A 253 5.00 -18.58 -6.20
CA PRO A 253 3.82 -19.14 -6.87
C PRO A 253 3.52 -20.63 -6.61
N ASP A 254 4.52 -21.42 -6.22
CA ASP A 254 4.34 -22.81 -5.79
C ASP A 254 5.18 -23.09 -4.54
N GLN A 255 4.52 -23.01 -3.39
CA GLN A 255 5.11 -23.28 -2.07
C GLN A 255 5.57 -24.73 -1.91
N SER A 256 4.97 -25.70 -2.63
CA SER A 256 5.35 -27.11 -2.54
C SER A 256 6.69 -27.33 -3.25
N LEU A 257 6.84 -26.75 -4.43
CA LEU A 257 8.06 -26.73 -5.23
C LEU A 257 9.21 -25.97 -4.53
N VAL A 258 8.92 -24.86 -3.83
CA VAL A 258 9.90 -24.17 -2.99
C VAL A 258 10.34 -25.03 -1.81
N LEU A 259 9.40 -25.63 -1.09
CA LEU A 259 9.70 -26.53 0.03
C LEU A 259 10.48 -27.76 -0.42
N GLU A 260 10.15 -28.33 -1.59
CA GLU A 260 10.89 -29.44 -2.18
C GLU A 260 12.30 -29.03 -2.61
N THR A 261 12.49 -27.84 -3.20
CA THR A 261 13.80 -27.43 -3.72
C THR A 261 14.77 -26.99 -2.62
N PHE A 262 14.28 -26.24 -1.63
CA PHE A 262 15.11 -25.63 -0.58
C PHE A 262 15.03 -26.39 0.75
N GLY A 263 13.93 -27.08 1.05
CA GLY A 263 13.62 -27.57 2.40
C GLY A 263 13.23 -26.44 3.37
N ASP A 264 12.88 -26.79 4.61
CA ASP A 264 12.53 -25.82 5.66
C ASP A 264 13.77 -25.18 6.33
N VAL A 265 14.74 -24.74 5.51
CA VAL A 265 16.00 -24.13 5.95
C VAL A 265 16.28 -22.90 5.12
N TYR A 266 15.76 -21.78 5.60
CA TYR A 266 15.85 -20.45 4.97
C TYR A 266 16.85 -19.55 5.73
N GLU A 267 17.18 -18.41 5.13
CA GLU A 267 17.98 -17.31 5.68
C GLU A 267 19.44 -17.67 6.02
N LYS A 268 19.85 -18.91 5.72
CA LYS A 268 21.23 -19.42 5.85
C LYS A 268 21.93 -19.49 4.50
N LYS A 269 23.26 -19.37 4.50
CA LYS A 269 24.11 -19.43 3.31
C LYS A 269 23.91 -20.75 2.57
N ARG A 270 23.57 -20.68 1.28
CA ARG A 270 23.38 -21.82 0.37
C ARG A 270 24.25 -21.68 -0.87
N LEU A 271 24.44 -22.82 -1.55
CA LEU A 271 24.99 -22.89 -2.90
C LEU A 271 23.97 -23.55 -3.83
N ALA A 272 23.61 -22.89 -4.92
CA ALA A 272 22.76 -23.44 -5.97
C ALA A 272 23.51 -23.40 -7.31
N PRO A 273 23.87 -24.55 -7.91
CA PRO A 273 24.49 -24.58 -9.22
C PRO A 273 23.44 -24.45 -10.34
N GLY A 274 23.93 -24.11 -11.52
CA GLY A 274 23.14 -23.99 -12.74
C GLY A 274 24.04 -23.66 -13.92
N GLN A 275 23.44 -23.09 -14.96
CA GLN A 275 24.10 -22.73 -16.20
C GLN A 275 23.75 -21.30 -16.60
N VAL A 276 24.68 -20.63 -17.28
CA VAL A 276 24.38 -19.42 -18.05
C VAL A 276 23.44 -19.80 -19.20
N MET A 277 22.27 -19.16 -19.27
CA MET A 277 21.31 -19.41 -20.34
C MET A 277 21.69 -18.62 -21.60
N ARG A 278 21.93 -17.32 -21.45
CA ARG A 278 22.31 -16.36 -22.51
C ARG A 278 22.64 -14.99 -21.91
N PHE A 279 23.17 -14.11 -22.76
CA PHE A 279 23.23 -12.67 -22.50
C PHE A 279 22.15 -11.99 -23.35
N GLU A 280 21.30 -11.15 -22.73
CA GLU A 280 20.17 -10.51 -23.41
C GLU A 280 19.90 -9.12 -22.83
N ARG A 281 19.68 -8.11 -23.70
CA ARG A 281 19.33 -6.71 -23.33
C ARG A 281 20.28 -5.97 -22.37
N GLY A 282 21.43 -6.55 -22.01
CA GLY A 282 22.38 -6.00 -21.05
C GLY A 282 22.59 -6.88 -19.82
N ASP A 283 21.73 -7.87 -19.61
CA ASP A 283 21.72 -8.76 -18.45
C ASP A 283 22.29 -10.15 -18.77
N LEU A 284 22.91 -10.75 -17.76
CA LEU A 284 23.30 -12.15 -17.77
C LEU A 284 22.15 -13.00 -17.23
N LEU A 285 21.63 -13.93 -18.04
CA LEU A 285 20.58 -14.86 -17.61
C LEU A 285 21.19 -16.19 -17.16
N HIS A 286 20.74 -16.72 -16.03
CA HIS A 286 21.14 -18.03 -15.49
C HIS A 286 19.94 -18.83 -14.95
N ASP A 287 20.13 -20.12 -14.69
CA ASP A 287 19.07 -21.04 -14.24
C ASP A 287 19.32 -21.69 -12.85
N CYS A 288 20.24 -21.14 -12.05
CA CYS A 288 20.45 -21.57 -10.67
C CYS A 288 19.18 -21.40 -9.83
N SER A 289 18.90 -22.29 -8.88
CA SER A 289 17.74 -22.14 -7.99
C SER A 289 17.91 -20.98 -7.00
N THR A 290 16.95 -20.06 -6.95
CA THR A 290 16.96 -18.85 -6.10
C THR A 290 15.59 -18.58 -5.47
N LEU A 291 15.59 -17.80 -4.39
CA LEU A 291 14.44 -17.18 -3.72
C LEU A 291 14.79 -15.74 -3.35
N LYS A 292 13.76 -14.98 -2.92
CA LYS A 292 13.87 -13.73 -2.14
C LYS A 292 15.09 -13.72 -1.21
N GLY A 293 15.88 -12.64 -1.21
CA GLY A 293 17.09 -12.52 -0.38
C GLY A 293 18.38 -13.08 -1.01
N ASN A 294 18.30 -13.81 -2.12
CA ASN A 294 19.47 -14.03 -2.99
C ASN A 294 19.89 -12.77 -3.74
N SER A 295 19.06 -11.72 -3.78
CA SER A 295 19.44 -10.41 -4.30
C SER A 295 20.79 -9.95 -3.73
N GLY A 296 21.75 -9.74 -4.63
CA GLY A 296 23.15 -9.40 -4.34
C GLY A 296 24.11 -10.59 -4.32
N SER A 297 23.64 -11.80 -4.63
CA SER A 297 24.46 -13.02 -4.70
C SER A 297 25.48 -12.95 -5.84
N VAL A 298 26.65 -13.54 -5.61
CA VAL A 298 27.64 -13.79 -6.67
C VAL A 298 27.13 -14.88 -7.60
N VAL A 299 27.22 -14.68 -8.91
CA VAL A 299 27.15 -15.75 -9.91
C VAL A 299 28.59 -16.11 -10.28
N LEU A 300 29.06 -17.27 -9.82
CA LEU A 300 30.44 -17.74 -9.91
C LEU A 300 30.59 -18.77 -11.04
N ASP A 301 31.58 -18.62 -11.93
CA ASP A 301 31.95 -19.66 -12.90
C ASP A 301 32.72 -20.80 -12.21
N LEU A 302 32.19 -22.02 -12.30
CA LEU A 302 32.74 -23.21 -11.64
C LEU A 302 34.08 -23.67 -12.23
N ASN A 303 34.49 -23.18 -13.40
CA ASN A 303 35.78 -23.51 -14.03
C ASN A 303 36.90 -22.54 -13.63
N THR A 304 36.58 -21.25 -13.46
CA THR A 304 37.58 -20.19 -13.26
C THR A 304 37.58 -19.60 -11.85
N GLY A 305 36.50 -19.77 -11.09
CA GLY A 305 36.33 -19.12 -9.78
C GLY A 305 36.14 -17.60 -9.87
N ARG A 306 35.79 -17.08 -11.04
CA ARG A 306 35.50 -15.67 -11.25
C ARG A 306 34.00 -15.40 -11.17
N ALA A 307 33.65 -14.26 -10.60
CA ALA A 307 32.29 -13.74 -10.63
C ALA A 307 31.97 -13.30 -12.07
N VAL A 308 30.96 -13.92 -12.68
CA VAL A 308 30.44 -13.55 -14.01
C VAL A 308 29.26 -12.58 -13.94
N GLY A 309 28.61 -12.47 -12.77
CA GLY A 309 27.58 -11.47 -12.53
C GLY A 309 27.16 -11.34 -11.07
N LEU A 310 26.29 -10.36 -10.81
CA LEU A 310 25.63 -10.07 -9.54
C LEU A 310 24.13 -10.31 -9.71
N HIS A 311 23.58 -11.38 -9.11
CA HIS A 311 22.16 -11.69 -9.21
C HIS A 311 21.30 -10.61 -8.55
N TYR A 312 20.15 -10.28 -9.16
CA TYR A 312 19.25 -9.23 -8.65
C TYR A 312 17.74 -9.53 -8.76
N GLU A 313 17.31 -10.47 -9.60
CA GLU A 313 15.89 -10.78 -9.83
C GLU A 313 15.72 -12.18 -10.46
N GLY A 314 14.54 -12.80 -10.27
CA GLY A 314 14.17 -14.09 -10.85
C GLY A 314 12.73 -14.15 -11.35
N GLU A 315 12.52 -14.81 -12.50
CA GLU A 315 11.20 -15.08 -13.10
C GLU A 315 10.86 -16.58 -12.95
N PHE A 316 9.73 -16.88 -12.28
CA PHE A 316 9.38 -18.24 -11.85
C PHE A 316 9.35 -19.25 -13.00
N LEU A 317 10.07 -20.36 -12.80
CA LEU A 317 10.27 -21.41 -13.79
C LEU A 317 10.78 -20.90 -15.16
N ARG A 318 11.49 -19.76 -15.25
CA ARG A 318 11.96 -19.21 -16.53
C ARG A 318 13.44 -18.85 -16.56
N ALA A 319 13.85 -17.79 -15.85
CA ALA A 319 15.23 -17.28 -15.89
C ALA A 319 15.52 -16.36 -14.69
N ASN A 320 16.77 -16.37 -14.24
CA ASN A 320 17.29 -15.46 -13.23
C ASN A 320 18.18 -14.43 -13.91
N TYR A 321 18.12 -13.20 -13.43
CA TYR A 321 18.82 -12.05 -14.00
C TYR A 321 19.97 -11.63 -13.08
N ALA A 322 21.07 -11.25 -13.71
CA ALA A 322 22.27 -10.77 -13.05
C ALA A 322 22.92 -9.61 -13.82
N VAL A 323 23.35 -8.59 -13.08
CA VAL A 323 24.19 -7.51 -13.62
C VAL A 323 25.53 -8.13 -14.02
N PRO A 324 25.97 -8.02 -15.29
CA PRO A 324 27.17 -8.72 -15.77
C PRO A 324 28.45 -8.17 -15.12
N ALA A 325 29.45 -9.03 -14.94
CA ALA A 325 30.74 -8.68 -14.33
C ALA A 325 31.43 -7.48 -15.00
N ALA A 326 31.27 -7.32 -16.32
CA ALA A 326 31.79 -6.17 -17.05
C ALA A 326 31.17 -4.83 -16.59
N ALA A 327 29.85 -4.80 -16.29
CA ALA A 327 29.18 -3.62 -15.77
C ALA A 327 29.57 -3.33 -14.32
N VAL A 328 29.71 -4.38 -13.49
CA VAL A 328 30.25 -4.25 -12.13
C VAL A 328 31.66 -3.67 -12.16
N LYS A 329 32.54 -4.19 -13.04
CA LYS A 329 33.92 -3.73 -13.23
C LYS A 329 33.96 -2.26 -13.67
N ALA A 330 33.19 -1.88 -14.69
CA ALA A 330 33.15 -0.51 -15.20
C ALA A 330 32.72 0.50 -14.12
N ALA A 331 31.69 0.17 -13.34
CA ALA A 331 31.25 1.02 -12.22
C ALA A 331 32.30 1.08 -11.08
N LEU A 332 32.94 -0.04 -10.78
CA LEU A 332 33.98 -0.18 -9.74
C LEU A 332 35.30 0.55 -10.10
N ASP A 333 35.63 0.63 -11.39
CA ASP A 333 36.75 1.43 -11.91
C ASP A 333 36.41 2.93 -11.96
N GLY A 334 35.13 3.26 -12.23
CA GLY A 334 34.60 4.62 -12.21
C GLY A 334 34.60 5.31 -10.84
N LEU A 335 34.76 4.58 -9.73
CA LEU A 335 34.84 5.16 -8.38
C LEU A 335 36.06 6.07 -8.15
N GLY A 336 37.13 5.90 -8.94
CA GLY A 336 38.36 6.68 -8.81
C GLY A 336 39.15 6.43 -7.51
N ARG A 337 40.33 7.05 -7.40
CA ARG A 337 41.14 6.96 -6.18
C ARG A 337 40.52 7.79 -5.06
N ILE A 338 39.74 7.14 -4.20
CA ILE A 338 39.34 7.66 -2.88
C ILE A 338 40.62 8.20 -2.18
N PRO A 339 40.66 9.46 -1.72
CA PRO A 339 41.78 9.95 -0.93
C PRO A 339 41.95 9.09 0.32
N ARG A 340 43.17 8.63 0.60
CA ARG A 340 43.52 8.09 1.93
C ARG A 340 43.40 9.24 2.93
N LEU A 341 42.21 9.39 3.52
CA LEU A 341 42.07 10.14 4.76
C LEU A 341 42.79 9.36 5.85
N GLU A 342 43.70 10.06 6.54
CA GLU A 342 44.51 9.48 7.60
C GLU A 342 43.63 8.98 8.75
N SER A 343 44.14 7.99 9.48
CA SER A 343 43.46 7.40 10.62
C SER A 343 43.14 8.46 11.67
N VAL A 344 41.86 8.82 11.79
CA VAL A 344 41.36 9.61 12.91
C VAL A 344 41.51 8.74 14.17
N SER A 345 42.53 9.05 14.96
CA SER A 345 42.75 8.41 16.26
C SER A 345 41.52 8.67 17.15
N PRO A 346 40.96 7.64 17.81
CA PRO A 346 39.79 7.84 18.65
C PRO A 346 40.12 8.80 19.80
N VAL A 347 39.41 9.92 19.87
CA VAL A 347 39.46 10.83 21.01
C VAL A 347 38.95 10.07 22.23
N ARG A 348 39.88 9.71 23.12
CA ARG A 348 39.62 8.93 24.32
C ARG A 348 38.90 9.83 25.35
N PRO A 349 37.65 9.55 25.75
CA PRO A 349 37.01 10.27 26.84
C PRO A 349 37.78 9.99 28.14
N THR A 350 37.95 11.01 28.97
CA THR A 350 38.59 10.88 30.28
C THR A 350 37.78 9.91 31.15
N PRO A 351 38.36 8.86 31.73
CA PRO A 351 37.60 7.93 32.57
C PRO A 351 37.22 8.58 33.90
N ALA A 352 35.95 8.46 34.28
CA ALA A 352 35.55 8.63 35.67
C ALA A 352 36.19 7.53 36.53
N PRO A 353 36.53 7.78 37.80
CA PRO A 353 37.23 6.81 38.63
C PRO A 353 36.35 5.59 38.92
N GLN A 354 36.79 4.41 38.48
CA GLN A 354 36.23 3.14 38.95
C GLN A 354 36.81 2.77 40.32
N PRO A 355 36.00 2.22 41.25
CA PRO A 355 36.53 1.54 42.42
C PRO A 355 37.21 0.22 42.03
N SER A 356 38.30 -0.12 42.70
CA SER A 356 39.05 -1.36 42.50
C SER A 356 38.21 -2.60 42.88
N PRO A 357 38.42 -3.76 42.22
CA PRO A 357 37.74 -4.99 42.60
C PRO A 357 38.25 -5.48 43.97
N SER A 358 37.31 -5.89 44.84
CA SER A 358 37.59 -6.79 45.96
C SER A 358 36.96 -8.15 45.67
N GLU A 359 37.55 -9.20 46.21
CA GLU A 359 37.47 -10.56 45.67
C GLU A 359 36.19 -11.32 46.09
N GLY A 360 35.76 -12.24 45.23
CA GLY A 360 34.93 -13.39 45.60
C GLY A 360 33.43 -13.13 45.77
N MET A 361 32.63 -13.58 44.80
CA MET A 361 31.19 -13.79 45.00
C MET A 361 30.79 -15.19 44.54
N GLU A 362 30.51 -16.04 45.53
CA GLU A 362 30.02 -17.41 45.36
C GLU A 362 28.51 -17.37 45.10
N TRP A 363 28.04 -18.04 44.03
CA TRP A 363 26.63 -18.09 43.67
C TRP A 363 25.98 -19.34 44.26
N ILE A 364 25.22 -19.18 45.34
CA ILE A 364 24.29 -20.21 45.81
C ILE A 364 22.96 -20.04 45.06
N ILE A 365 22.64 -21.00 44.19
CA ILE A 365 21.37 -21.04 43.45
C ILE A 365 20.40 -21.98 44.21
N PRO A 366 19.37 -21.46 44.92
CA PRO A 366 18.33 -22.31 45.49
C PRO A 366 17.39 -22.80 44.37
N ILE A 367 17.45 -24.09 44.06
CA ILE A 367 16.54 -24.73 43.09
C ILE A 367 15.31 -25.26 43.85
N GLU A 368 14.13 -24.68 43.61
CA GLU A 368 12.85 -25.24 44.06
C GLU A 368 12.22 -26.09 42.94
N ILE A 369 12.29 -27.42 43.06
CA ILE A 369 11.65 -28.34 42.10
C ILE A 369 10.30 -28.82 42.66
N ARG A 370 9.18 -28.29 42.13
CA ARG A 370 7.84 -28.83 42.41
C ARG A 370 7.50 -29.97 41.46
N VAL A 371 7.86 -31.20 41.83
CA VAL A 371 7.36 -32.40 41.14
C VAL A 371 5.95 -32.73 41.65
N ARG A 372 4.93 -32.50 40.82
CA ARG A 372 3.56 -32.96 41.10
C ARG A 372 3.33 -34.32 40.45
N ILE A 373 3.64 -35.39 41.18
CA ILE A 373 3.36 -36.76 40.73
C ILE A 373 1.85 -37.00 40.75
N GLY A 374 1.23 -37.08 39.56
CA GLY A 374 -0.15 -37.49 39.41
C GLY A 374 -0.31 -38.97 39.75
N GLY A 375 -1.00 -39.27 40.85
CA GLY A 375 -1.43 -40.63 41.16
C GLY A 375 -2.41 -41.14 40.10
N ALA A 376 -2.31 -42.42 39.74
CA ALA A 376 -3.10 -43.02 38.67
C ALA A 376 -4.61 -42.96 38.93
N ALA A 377 -5.37 -42.50 37.94
CA ALA A 377 -6.79 -42.75 37.79
C ALA A 377 -7.00 -43.51 36.47
N ALA A 378 -7.78 -44.59 36.51
CA ALA A 378 -7.83 -45.59 35.45
C ALA A 378 -8.48 -45.08 34.15
N SER A 379 -8.04 -45.65 33.02
CA SER A 379 -8.70 -45.47 31.73
C SER A 379 -10.16 -45.95 31.77
N GLN A 380 -11.10 -45.05 31.47
CA GLN A 380 -12.37 -45.43 30.87
C GLN A 380 -12.60 -44.61 29.61
N THR A 381 -12.60 -45.31 28.48
CA THR A 381 -12.95 -44.77 27.17
C THR A 381 -14.44 -44.50 27.11
N ASN A 382 -14.83 -43.25 26.89
CA ASN A 382 -16.16 -42.89 26.40
C ASN A 382 -16.01 -41.85 25.29
N PHE A 383 -16.25 -42.28 24.05
CA PHE A 383 -16.45 -41.37 22.92
C PHE A 383 -17.82 -40.72 23.07
N ALA A 384 -17.85 -39.48 23.56
CA ALA A 384 -19.03 -38.63 23.50
C ALA A 384 -18.93 -37.72 22.27
N ILE A 385 -19.89 -37.86 21.35
CA ILE A 385 -20.05 -36.98 20.18
C ILE A 385 -20.39 -35.58 20.71
N GLN A 386 -19.53 -34.59 20.46
CA GLN A 386 -19.85 -33.19 20.80
C GLN A 386 -20.86 -32.64 19.80
N THR A 387 -22.08 -32.40 20.29
CA THR A 387 -23.06 -31.52 19.64
C THR A 387 -22.64 -30.05 19.76
N PRO A 388 -23.07 -29.15 18.86
CA PRO A 388 -22.72 -27.73 18.93
C PRO A 388 -23.22 -27.07 20.23
N VAL A 389 -22.39 -26.20 20.81
CA VAL A 389 -22.73 -25.39 21.99
C VAL A 389 -23.49 -24.13 21.55
N PRO A 390 -24.52 -23.65 22.30
CA PRO A 390 -25.27 -22.45 21.93
C PRO A 390 -24.44 -21.17 22.03
N ALA A 391 -24.77 -20.17 21.20
CA ALA A 391 -24.08 -18.88 21.12
C ALA A 391 -24.13 -17.99 22.40
N ALA A 392 -24.74 -18.45 23.49
CA ALA A 392 -24.77 -17.72 24.76
C ALA A 392 -23.45 -17.83 25.56
N ASP A 393 -22.72 -18.94 25.45
CA ASP A 393 -21.48 -19.16 26.22
C ASP A 393 -20.27 -18.37 25.68
N SER A 394 -20.26 -18.00 24.40
CA SER A 394 -19.12 -17.32 23.77
C SER A 394 -18.95 -15.88 24.25
N ALA A 395 -20.04 -15.11 24.34
CA ALA A 395 -20.01 -13.73 24.82
C ALA A 395 -19.50 -13.65 26.28
N THR A 396 -20.04 -14.50 27.16
CA THR A 396 -19.60 -14.55 28.57
C THR A 396 -18.13 -14.97 28.71
N ARG A 397 -17.62 -15.85 27.84
CA ARG A 397 -16.20 -16.19 27.78
C ARG A 397 -15.34 -15.00 27.34
N LEU A 398 -15.73 -14.27 26.30
CA LEU A 398 -15.00 -13.10 25.79
C LEU A 398 -14.93 -11.97 26.83
N ASP A 399 -16.03 -11.68 27.53
CA ASP A 399 -16.06 -10.69 28.62
C ASP A 399 -15.16 -11.12 29.79
N THR A 400 -15.19 -12.41 30.15
CA THR A 400 -14.34 -12.97 31.21
C THR A 400 -12.84 -12.85 30.84
N ALA A 401 -12.48 -13.20 29.61
CA ALA A 401 -11.12 -13.07 29.09
C ALA A 401 -10.65 -11.60 29.04
N LEU A 402 -11.52 -10.67 28.64
CA LEU A 402 -11.22 -9.23 28.64
C LEU A 402 -10.95 -8.71 30.06
N MET A 403 -11.77 -9.13 31.03
CA MET A 403 -11.59 -8.75 32.43
C MET A 403 -10.32 -9.34 33.03
N ALA A 404 -10.00 -10.60 32.74
CA ALA A 404 -8.73 -11.22 33.11
C ALA A 404 -7.53 -10.49 32.50
N ALA A 405 -7.59 -10.15 31.20
CA ALA A 405 -6.53 -9.42 30.52
C ALA A 405 -6.27 -8.04 31.13
N ARG A 406 -7.32 -7.30 31.49
CA ARG A 406 -7.23 -6.00 32.20
C ARG A 406 -6.67 -6.10 33.63
N VAL A 407 -6.66 -7.30 34.22
CA VAL A 407 -5.99 -7.56 35.51
C VAL A 407 -4.53 -7.91 35.27
N VAL A 408 -4.25 -8.89 34.40
CA VAL A 408 -2.90 -9.40 34.11
C VAL A 408 -1.98 -8.33 33.51
N LEU A 409 -2.51 -7.44 32.68
CA LEU A 409 -1.74 -6.43 31.94
C LEU A 409 -1.75 -5.04 32.59
N ARG A 410 -2.34 -4.89 33.79
CA ARG A 410 -2.53 -3.58 34.43
C ARG A 410 -1.22 -2.82 34.68
N ASP A 411 -0.21 -3.54 35.18
CA ASP A 411 1.04 -2.95 35.67
C ASP A 411 2.13 -2.91 34.58
N ARG A 412 1.74 -3.03 33.31
CA ARG A 412 2.60 -3.03 32.13
C ARG A 412 2.66 -1.63 31.52
N PRO A 413 3.73 -0.84 31.73
CA PRO A 413 3.75 0.58 31.35
C PRO A 413 3.72 0.82 29.83
N GLU A 414 4.06 -0.18 29.03
CA GLU A 414 3.97 -0.13 27.58
C GLU A 414 2.58 -0.50 27.02
N VAL A 415 1.66 -1.00 27.85
CA VAL A 415 0.27 -1.29 27.46
C VAL A 415 -0.59 -0.06 27.72
N LEU A 416 -1.14 0.53 26.65
CA LEU A 416 -1.98 1.72 26.74
C LEU A 416 -3.47 1.37 26.82
N ARG A 417 -3.91 0.29 26.15
CA ARG A 417 -5.33 -0.09 26.12
C ARG A 417 -5.53 -1.60 25.90
N VAL A 418 -6.54 -2.16 26.56
CA VAL A 418 -6.98 -3.56 26.43
C VAL A 418 -8.48 -3.61 26.13
N ARG A 419 -8.84 -4.21 24.99
CA ARG A 419 -10.22 -4.28 24.46
C ARG A 419 -10.48 -5.60 23.75
N LEU A 420 -11.75 -5.91 23.51
CA LEU A 420 -12.13 -6.90 22.50
C LEU A 420 -11.94 -6.33 21.09
N GLY A 421 -11.68 -7.22 20.13
CA GLY A 421 -11.61 -6.90 18.72
C GLY A 421 -11.56 -8.15 17.85
N LYS A 422 -11.30 -7.95 16.57
CA LYS A 422 -11.13 -9.00 15.55
C LYS A 422 -9.64 -9.24 15.27
N ARG A 423 -9.19 -10.46 14.97
CA ARG A 423 -7.78 -10.79 14.68
C ARG A 423 -7.25 -10.02 13.47
N MET A 424 -6.10 -9.36 13.59
CA MET A 424 -5.36 -8.83 12.44
C MET A 424 -4.46 -9.90 11.82
N ARG A 425 -4.58 -10.13 10.50
CA ARG A 425 -3.73 -11.01 9.70
C ARG A 425 -3.43 -10.34 8.36
N ASN A 426 -2.17 -10.28 7.95
CA ASN A 426 -1.74 -9.69 6.67
C ASN A 426 -2.33 -8.29 6.40
N GLN A 427 -2.38 -7.42 7.43
CA GLN A 427 -3.02 -6.09 7.36
C GLN A 427 -4.55 -6.11 7.08
N TRP A 428 -5.25 -7.19 7.40
CA TRP A 428 -6.72 -7.25 7.36
C TRP A 428 -7.30 -7.86 8.64
N LEU A 429 -8.57 -7.55 8.93
CA LEU A 429 -9.28 -8.17 10.05
C LEU A 429 -10.00 -9.44 9.59
N THR A 430 -9.88 -10.49 10.38
CA THR A 430 -10.65 -11.74 10.20
C THR A 430 -11.79 -11.83 11.22
N ALA A 431 -12.74 -12.73 11.02
CA ALA A 431 -13.89 -12.94 11.91
C ALA A 431 -13.52 -13.47 13.31
N GLU A 432 -12.29 -13.94 13.57
CA GLU A 432 -11.82 -14.42 14.87
C GLU A 432 -11.87 -13.33 15.95
N ASP A 433 -12.60 -13.57 17.05
CA ASP A 433 -12.65 -12.68 18.22
C ASP A 433 -11.44 -12.85 19.14
N VAL A 434 -10.82 -11.73 19.52
CA VAL A 434 -9.52 -11.68 20.21
C VAL A 434 -9.47 -10.59 21.28
N ILE A 435 -8.54 -10.74 22.23
CA ILE A 435 -8.15 -9.64 23.12
C ILE A 435 -7.11 -8.78 22.40
N VAL A 436 -7.50 -7.59 21.95
CA VAL A 436 -6.55 -6.61 21.38
C VAL A 436 -5.87 -5.86 22.52
N VAL A 437 -4.53 -5.91 22.51
CA VAL A 437 -3.64 -5.19 23.43
C VAL A 437 -2.88 -4.15 22.63
N GLU A 438 -3.24 -2.88 22.83
CA GLU A 438 -2.61 -1.73 22.20
C GLU A 438 -1.43 -1.26 23.06
N VAL A 439 -0.23 -1.29 22.49
CA VAL A 439 1.03 -0.90 23.14
C VAL A 439 1.63 0.37 22.53
N THR A 440 2.43 1.10 23.30
CA THR A 440 3.10 2.34 22.85
C THR A 440 3.97 2.10 21.60
N GLN A 441 4.60 0.93 21.51
CA GLN A 441 5.35 0.48 20.35
C GLN A 441 5.38 -1.06 20.31
N LYS A 442 5.09 -1.64 19.14
CA LYS A 442 5.32 -3.07 18.91
C LYS A 442 6.83 -3.33 18.72
N LEU A 443 7.40 -4.18 19.56
CA LEU A 443 8.81 -4.59 19.52
C LEU A 443 8.91 -6.08 19.14
N PRO A 444 9.88 -6.49 18.29
CA PRO A 444 10.16 -7.90 18.06
C PRO A 444 10.70 -8.56 19.33
N ASN A 445 10.52 -9.88 19.46
CA ASN A 445 10.88 -10.63 20.67
C ASN A 445 12.34 -10.42 21.09
N THR A 446 13.27 -10.33 20.13
CA THR A 446 14.69 -10.01 20.36
C THR A 446 14.87 -8.71 21.16
N ARG A 447 14.26 -7.61 20.69
CA ARG A 447 14.29 -6.30 21.36
C ARG A 447 13.57 -6.31 22.72
N LEU A 448 12.52 -7.11 22.88
CA LEU A 448 11.84 -7.28 24.17
C LEU A 448 12.77 -7.92 25.21
N PHE A 449 13.49 -8.98 24.84
CA PHE A 449 14.50 -9.60 25.70
C PHE A 449 15.65 -8.64 26.03
N ASP A 450 16.22 -7.94 25.03
CA ASP A 450 17.30 -6.96 25.24
C ASP A 450 16.89 -5.81 26.18
N SER A 451 15.60 -5.44 26.18
CA SER A 451 15.05 -4.36 27.01
C SER A 451 14.58 -4.82 28.39
N GLY A 452 14.68 -6.13 28.70
CA GLY A 452 14.15 -6.71 29.94
C GLY A 452 12.61 -6.76 30.02
N ILE A 453 11.91 -6.53 28.90
CA ILE A 453 10.44 -6.53 28.82
C ILE A 453 9.99 -7.96 28.52
N THR A 454 9.31 -8.62 29.46
CA THR A 454 8.74 -9.95 29.21
C THR A 454 7.70 -9.89 28.08
N PRO A 455 7.69 -10.81 27.09
CA PRO A 455 6.65 -10.85 26.07
C PRO A 455 5.24 -10.92 26.66
N LEU A 456 4.26 -10.35 25.94
CA LEU A 456 2.85 -10.45 26.31
C LEU A 456 2.33 -11.88 26.08
N PRO A 457 1.36 -12.36 26.87
CA PRO A 457 0.75 -13.68 26.64
C PRO A 457 0.15 -13.78 25.23
N THR A 458 0.26 -14.95 24.60
CA THR A 458 -0.37 -15.23 23.29
C THR A 458 -1.87 -15.55 23.42
N GLU A 459 -2.32 -15.93 24.61
CA GLU A 459 -3.71 -16.18 24.96
C GLU A 459 -3.99 -15.82 26.43
N ILE A 460 -5.24 -15.47 26.74
CA ILE A 460 -5.74 -15.20 28.10
C ILE A 460 -7.14 -15.83 28.21
N GLU A 461 -7.37 -16.69 29.21
CA GLU A 461 -8.60 -17.50 29.36
C GLU A 461 -8.98 -18.29 28.08
N GLY A 462 -7.96 -18.75 27.34
CA GLY A 462 -8.12 -19.43 26.05
C GLY A 462 -8.76 -18.57 24.97
N VAL A 463 -8.65 -17.24 25.05
CA VAL A 463 -8.93 -16.29 23.96
C VAL A 463 -7.59 -15.74 23.50
N ALA A 464 -7.34 -15.77 22.20
CA ALA A 464 -6.06 -15.34 21.65
C ALA A 464 -5.85 -13.83 21.81
N VAL A 465 -4.60 -13.41 22.01
CA VAL A 465 -4.20 -12.00 22.16
C VAL A 465 -3.71 -11.47 20.82
N ASP A 466 -4.02 -10.21 20.50
CA ASP A 466 -3.49 -9.50 19.33
C ASP A 466 -2.78 -8.22 19.76
N VAL A 467 -1.46 -8.16 19.56
CA VAL A 467 -0.64 -7.02 19.99
C VAL A 467 -0.48 -6.05 18.84
N ARG A 468 -0.90 -4.80 19.05
CA ARG A 468 -0.88 -3.72 18.05
C ARG A 468 -0.19 -2.49 18.60
N THR A 469 0.48 -1.72 17.75
CA THR A 469 0.83 -0.34 18.11
C THR A 469 -0.45 0.48 18.30
N ALA A 470 -0.56 1.16 19.44
CA ALA A 470 -1.70 2.00 19.79
C ALA A 470 -1.85 3.16 18.81
N SER A 471 -3.08 3.64 18.57
CA SER A 471 -3.27 4.77 17.66
C SER A 471 -2.63 6.05 18.18
N VAL A 472 -2.36 6.98 17.26
CA VAL A 472 -1.87 8.34 17.57
C VAL A 472 -2.73 9.00 18.65
N TRP A 473 -4.05 8.82 18.58
CA TRP A 473 -4.96 9.43 19.55
C TRP A 473 -4.89 8.77 20.94
N GLU A 474 -4.75 7.45 21.02
CA GLU A 474 -4.59 6.77 22.32
C GLU A 474 -3.23 7.13 22.97
N GLN A 475 -2.17 7.26 22.17
CA GLN A 475 -0.85 7.75 22.62
C GLN A 475 -0.91 9.20 23.14
N LEU A 476 -1.71 10.08 22.53
CA LEU A 476 -1.88 11.46 23.01
C LEU A 476 -2.79 11.55 24.24
N ARG A 477 -3.84 10.73 24.30
CA ARG A 477 -4.71 10.64 25.48
C ARG A 477 -3.94 10.14 26.71
N SER A 478 -3.08 9.14 26.55
CA SER A 478 -2.21 8.67 27.65
C SER A 478 -1.20 9.72 28.12
N GLN A 479 -1.01 10.80 27.35
CA GLN A 479 -0.20 11.97 27.69
C GLN A 479 -1.02 13.19 28.16
N GLY A 480 -2.34 13.02 28.37
CA GLY A 480 -3.21 14.05 28.96
C GLY A 480 -3.87 15.01 27.97
N VAL A 481 -3.74 14.80 26.64
CA VAL A 481 -4.43 15.62 25.63
C VAL A 481 -5.91 15.22 25.56
N SER A 482 -6.81 16.20 25.64
CA SER A 482 -8.27 16.00 25.56
C SER A 482 -8.89 16.79 24.40
N LEU A 483 -9.63 16.10 23.52
CA LEU A 483 -10.30 16.67 22.35
C LEU A 483 -11.80 16.97 22.56
N ALA A 484 -12.30 16.87 23.80
CA ALA A 484 -13.73 16.97 24.11
C ALA A 484 -14.42 18.31 23.71
N ALA A 485 -13.66 19.30 23.22
CA ALA A 485 -14.15 20.62 22.82
C ALA A 485 -14.20 20.86 21.28
N ARG A 486 -13.87 19.88 20.43
CA ARG A 486 -13.63 20.11 18.98
C ARG A 486 -14.63 19.51 17.99
N GLN A 487 -15.72 18.89 18.44
CA GLN A 487 -16.94 18.79 17.64
C GLN A 487 -18.08 19.41 18.45
N PRO A 488 -18.53 20.65 18.14
CA PRO A 488 -19.93 20.94 18.37
C PRO A 488 -20.72 19.90 17.57
N GLU A 489 -21.59 19.15 18.23
CA GLU A 489 -22.64 18.45 17.52
C GLU A 489 -23.43 19.52 16.76
N ALA A 490 -23.69 19.30 15.47
CA ALA A 490 -24.60 20.15 14.73
C ALA A 490 -25.94 20.14 15.50
N PRO A 491 -26.57 21.31 15.74
CA PRO A 491 -27.77 21.38 16.57
C PRO A 491 -28.83 20.43 16.02
N ASP A 492 -29.64 19.86 16.92
CA ASP A 492 -30.50 18.72 16.59
C ASP A 492 -31.54 19.06 15.50
N GLY A 493 -31.25 18.62 14.27
CA GLY A 493 -32.09 18.82 13.10
C GLY A 493 -31.47 19.75 12.04
N ILE A 494 -32.24 19.98 10.98
CA ILE A 494 -31.94 20.95 9.91
C ILE A 494 -33.17 21.81 9.70
N ASN A 495 -32.97 23.06 9.26
CA ASN A 495 -34.04 24.00 8.96
C ASN A 495 -34.45 23.95 7.47
N TYR A 496 -34.12 22.88 6.75
CA TYR A 496 -34.61 22.70 5.38
C TYR A 496 -36.13 22.62 5.35
N VAL A 497 -36.73 23.29 4.38
CA VAL A 497 -38.15 23.17 4.08
C VAL A 497 -38.24 22.72 2.63
N GLU A 498 -38.75 21.51 2.41
CA GLU A 498 -38.99 20.96 1.08
C GLU A 498 -40.00 21.86 0.31
N PRO A 499 -39.79 22.12 -0.99
CA PRO A 499 -40.76 22.86 -1.81
C PRO A 499 -42.12 22.15 -1.82
N THR A 500 -43.19 22.92 -1.94
CA THR A 500 -44.58 22.39 -1.90
C THR A 500 -45.33 22.52 -3.23
N ASP A 501 -44.71 23.19 -4.21
CA ASP A 501 -45.23 23.44 -5.56
C ASP A 501 -44.54 22.58 -6.64
N PHE A 502 -43.61 21.70 -6.24
CA PHE A 502 -43.01 20.67 -7.08
C PHE A 502 -42.44 19.50 -6.27
N GLU A 503 -42.32 18.36 -6.94
CA GLU A 503 -41.79 17.10 -6.41
C GLU A 503 -40.80 16.50 -7.42
N LEU A 504 -39.84 15.74 -6.90
CA LEU A 504 -38.87 14.97 -7.69
C LEU A 504 -39.53 13.65 -8.16
N THR A 505 -39.63 13.43 -9.47
CA THR A 505 -40.42 12.32 -10.05
C THR A 505 -39.62 11.44 -11.01
N PRO A 506 -39.85 10.11 -11.03
CA PRO A 506 -39.27 9.22 -12.02
C PRO A 506 -39.63 9.62 -13.45
N VAL A 507 -38.64 9.62 -14.34
CA VAL A 507 -38.83 9.79 -15.79
C VAL A 507 -38.74 8.43 -16.49
N ASP A 508 -39.61 8.21 -17.47
CA ASP A 508 -39.53 7.07 -18.40
C ASP A 508 -39.91 7.60 -19.79
N GLU A 509 -38.91 8.05 -20.54
CA GLU A 509 -39.06 8.71 -21.83
C GLU A 509 -37.76 8.68 -22.67
N PRO A 510 -37.81 8.98 -23.98
CA PRO A 510 -36.62 9.07 -24.82
C PRO A 510 -35.64 10.16 -24.36
N MET A 511 -34.36 9.80 -24.27
CA MET A 511 -33.28 10.73 -23.96
C MET A 511 -31.98 10.31 -24.63
N ARG A 512 -31.00 11.22 -24.66
CA ARG A 512 -29.59 10.85 -24.88
C ARG A 512 -28.88 10.88 -23.54
N ALA A 513 -28.07 9.88 -23.22
CA ALA A 513 -27.27 9.85 -22.00
C ALA A 513 -25.86 9.33 -22.32
N ARG A 514 -24.84 9.95 -21.72
CA ARG A 514 -23.44 9.55 -21.81
C ARG A 514 -22.94 9.25 -20.40
N PHE A 515 -22.67 7.99 -20.11
CA PHE A 515 -22.11 7.53 -18.84
C PHE A 515 -20.59 7.43 -18.97
N HIS A 516 -19.86 7.92 -17.98
CA HIS A 516 -18.40 7.94 -18.03
C HIS A 516 -17.77 7.98 -16.64
N VAL A 517 -16.45 7.75 -16.56
CA VAL A 517 -15.68 7.76 -15.31
C VAL A 517 -14.42 8.61 -15.42
N SER A 518 -13.97 9.11 -14.28
CA SER A 518 -12.60 9.61 -14.08
C SER A 518 -11.69 8.49 -13.54
N PRO A 519 -10.38 8.54 -13.82
CA PRO A 519 -9.67 9.52 -14.67
C PRO A 519 -9.85 9.32 -16.19
N ASP A 520 -10.52 8.25 -16.61
CA ASP A 520 -10.51 7.67 -17.96
C ASP A 520 -10.90 8.65 -19.07
N CYS A 521 -11.98 9.43 -18.87
CA CYS A 521 -12.43 10.47 -19.79
C CYS A 521 -13.26 11.58 -19.09
N GLY A 522 -13.03 11.81 -17.79
CA GLY A 522 -13.78 12.75 -16.95
C GLY A 522 -13.86 14.17 -17.49
N PHE A 523 -12.73 14.90 -17.50
CA PHE A 523 -12.69 16.30 -17.91
C PHE A 523 -13.11 16.53 -19.38
N PRO A 524 -12.71 15.69 -20.37
CA PRO A 524 -13.19 15.83 -21.75
C PRO A 524 -14.72 15.92 -21.86
N VAL A 525 -15.47 15.02 -21.19
CA VAL A 525 -16.95 15.04 -21.24
C VAL A 525 -17.54 16.20 -20.43
N LEU A 526 -16.92 16.60 -19.32
CA LEU A 526 -17.31 17.83 -18.60
C LEU A 526 -17.09 19.10 -19.47
N GLN A 527 -16.03 19.13 -20.26
CA GLN A 527 -15.75 20.23 -21.19
C GLN A 527 -16.78 20.26 -22.34
N GLU A 528 -17.19 19.10 -22.88
CA GLU A 528 -18.32 19.01 -23.81
C GLU A 528 -19.61 19.56 -23.20
N PHE A 529 -19.94 19.19 -21.95
CA PHE A 529 -21.11 19.73 -21.25
C PHE A 529 -21.09 21.27 -21.19
N PHE A 530 -19.96 21.87 -20.85
CA PHE A 530 -19.82 23.33 -20.85
C PHE A 530 -20.01 23.96 -22.25
N GLN A 531 -19.64 23.27 -23.32
CA GLN A 531 -19.86 23.75 -24.69
C GLN A 531 -21.35 23.77 -25.10
N LEU A 532 -22.20 22.98 -24.44
CA LEU A 532 -23.65 22.93 -24.69
C LEU A 532 -24.42 24.14 -24.15
N VAL A 533 -23.82 24.94 -23.26
CA VAL A 533 -24.44 26.14 -22.69
C VAL A 533 -24.66 27.18 -23.79
N THR A 534 -25.91 27.53 -24.11
CA THR A 534 -26.23 28.60 -25.07
C THR A 534 -26.77 29.87 -24.43
N ARG A 535 -27.45 29.78 -23.27
CA ARG A 535 -28.10 30.88 -22.53
C ARG A 535 -27.88 30.82 -21.02
N THR A 536 -28.08 29.68 -20.37
CA THR A 536 -28.02 29.58 -18.90
C THR A 536 -27.22 28.34 -18.48
N LEU A 537 -26.46 28.51 -17.40
CA LEU A 537 -25.87 27.41 -16.64
C LEU A 537 -26.22 27.61 -15.16
N THR A 538 -26.93 26.64 -14.59
CA THR A 538 -27.20 26.53 -13.16
C THR A 538 -26.33 25.40 -12.62
N ALA A 539 -25.44 25.65 -11.66
CA ALA A 539 -24.47 24.63 -11.21
C ALA A 539 -24.25 24.63 -9.69
N THR A 540 -23.93 23.46 -9.16
CA THR A 540 -23.55 23.27 -7.76
C THR A 540 -22.20 22.59 -7.65
N MET A 541 -21.42 22.94 -6.64
CA MET A 541 -20.16 22.25 -6.37
C MET A 541 -19.73 22.35 -4.91
N TYR A 542 -19.14 21.27 -4.39
CA TYR A 542 -18.60 21.16 -3.04
C TYR A 542 -17.13 21.60 -2.96
N GLU A 543 -16.28 21.12 -3.87
CA GLU A 543 -14.89 21.57 -4.03
C GLU A 543 -14.59 21.99 -5.47
N PHE A 544 -13.84 23.08 -5.65
CA PHE A 544 -13.43 23.58 -6.97
C PHE A 544 -12.03 24.20 -6.89
N ASP A 545 -11.03 23.51 -7.43
CA ASP A 545 -9.63 23.97 -7.50
C ASP A 545 -8.97 23.82 -8.88
N ALA A 546 -9.58 23.05 -9.79
CA ALA A 546 -9.02 22.78 -11.11
C ALA A 546 -9.04 24.03 -12.01
N THR A 547 -7.85 24.56 -12.35
CA THR A 547 -7.72 25.77 -13.18
C THR A 547 -8.26 25.57 -14.60
N HIS A 548 -8.02 24.41 -15.21
CA HIS A 548 -8.52 24.07 -16.55
C HIS A 548 -10.05 23.89 -16.58
N VAL A 549 -10.64 23.33 -15.53
CA VAL A 549 -12.11 23.28 -15.34
C VAL A 549 -12.67 24.69 -15.17
N PHE A 550 -12.00 25.56 -14.42
CA PHE A 550 -12.36 26.97 -14.29
C PHE A 550 -12.31 27.71 -15.63
N ASP A 551 -11.25 27.51 -16.41
CA ASP A 551 -11.08 28.21 -17.68
C ASP A 551 -12.09 27.71 -18.74
N ALA A 552 -12.43 26.41 -18.73
CA ALA A 552 -13.50 25.85 -19.56
C ALA A 552 -14.89 26.39 -19.17
N LEU A 553 -15.22 26.40 -17.88
CA LEU A 553 -16.45 27.01 -17.36
C LEU A 553 -16.54 28.48 -17.75
N LEU A 554 -15.47 29.26 -17.49
CA LEU A 554 -15.43 30.68 -17.82
C LEU A 554 -15.58 30.90 -19.32
N ALA A 555 -14.92 30.10 -20.18
CA ALA A 555 -15.08 30.20 -21.63
C ALA A 555 -16.54 29.96 -22.06
N ALA A 556 -17.23 29.00 -21.45
CA ALA A 556 -18.64 28.72 -21.74
C ALA A 556 -19.59 29.86 -21.35
N VAL A 557 -19.38 30.54 -20.22
CA VAL A 557 -20.30 31.60 -19.76
C VAL A 557 -19.83 33.04 -20.07
N ARG A 558 -18.61 33.22 -20.60
CA ARG A 558 -18.07 34.53 -21.01
C ARG A 558 -18.93 35.28 -22.04
N PRO A 559 -19.54 34.66 -23.08
CA PRO A 559 -20.39 35.37 -24.04
C PRO A 559 -21.52 36.16 -23.37
N GLN A 560 -21.73 37.42 -23.78
CA GLN A 560 -22.65 38.36 -23.10
C GLN A 560 -24.12 37.90 -23.06
N SER A 561 -24.53 36.99 -23.95
CA SER A 561 -25.88 36.41 -23.96
C SER A 561 -26.10 35.31 -22.93
N ARG A 562 -25.08 34.94 -22.14
CA ARG A 562 -25.10 33.81 -21.22
C ARG A 562 -25.09 34.25 -19.75
N ARG A 563 -25.77 33.50 -18.88
CA ARG A 563 -25.78 33.72 -17.43
C ARG A 563 -25.33 32.46 -16.69
N LEU A 564 -24.73 32.66 -15.52
CA LEU A 564 -24.31 31.61 -14.59
C LEU A 564 -24.99 31.81 -13.24
N ARG A 565 -25.64 30.78 -12.71
CA ARG A 565 -26.13 30.72 -11.34
C ARG A 565 -25.41 29.60 -10.60
N MET A 566 -24.91 29.87 -9.39
CA MET A 566 -24.23 28.87 -8.58
C MET A 566 -24.63 28.89 -7.10
N VAL A 567 -24.85 27.69 -6.55
CA VAL A 567 -24.88 27.44 -5.11
C VAL A 567 -23.65 26.59 -4.77
N THR A 568 -22.79 27.06 -3.88
CA THR A 568 -21.56 26.36 -3.52
C THR A 568 -21.49 26.06 -2.02
N HIS A 569 -20.72 25.06 -1.62
CA HIS A 569 -20.46 24.83 -0.20
C HIS A 569 -19.70 26.04 0.42
N PRO A 570 -20.03 26.48 1.64
CA PRO A 570 -19.23 27.49 2.34
C PRO A 570 -17.77 27.05 2.50
N GLN A 571 -16.86 27.96 2.23
CA GLN A 571 -15.42 27.78 2.37
C GLN A 571 -14.80 29.08 2.86
N SER A 572 -13.61 28.99 3.48
CA SER A 572 -12.83 30.15 3.88
C SER A 572 -12.45 31.04 2.68
N SER A 573 -12.21 32.32 2.92
CA SER A 573 -11.90 33.30 1.87
C SER A 573 -10.58 33.03 1.11
N THR A 574 -9.69 32.22 1.69
CA THR A 574 -8.41 31.79 1.11
C THR A 574 -8.53 30.54 0.21
N ASN A 575 -9.60 29.76 0.35
CA ASN A 575 -9.85 28.53 -0.40
C ASN A 575 -9.91 28.78 -1.94
N PRO A 576 -9.40 27.86 -2.79
CA PRO A 576 -9.49 27.96 -4.25
C PRO A 576 -10.91 28.24 -4.78
N LEU A 577 -11.95 27.64 -4.21
CA LEU A 577 -13.35 27.87 -4.58
C LEU A 577 -13.73 29.35 -4.43
N ALA A 578 -13.46 29.96 -3.27
CA ALA A 578 -13.76 31.36 -3.00
C ALA A 578 -12.99 32.30 -3.96
N ARG A 579 -11.75 31.96 -4.29
CA ARG A 579 -10.92 32.66 -5.28
C ARG A 579 -11.52 32.59 -6.69
N PHE A 580 -12.01 31.43 -7.10
CA PHE A 580 -12.66 31.22 -8.39
C PHE A 580 -14.02 31.93 -8.49
N MET A 581 -14.85 31.89 -7.44
CA MET A 581 -16.10 32.65 -7.40
C MET A 581 -15.84 34.16 -7.53
N ARG A 582 -14.77 34.68 -6.91
CA ARG A 582 -14.33 36.08 -7.09
C ARG A 582 -13.88 36.38 -8.53
N ARG A 583 -13.13 35.48 -9.19
CA ARG A 583 -12.73 35.61 -10.61
C ARG A 583 -13.94 35.60 -11.54
N LEU A 584 -14.93 34.74 -11.32
CA LEU A 584 -16.20 34.71 -12.08
C LEU A 584 -16.96 36.02 -11.91
N ARG A 585 -17.14 36.51 -10.67
CA ARG A 585 -17.82 37.78 -10.38
C ARG A 585 -17.15 38.96 -11.07
N ASN A 586 -15.82 39.05 -11.03
CA ASN A 586 -15.06 40.08 -11.76
C ASN A 586 -15.19 39.98 -13.29
N SER A 587 -15.43 38.78 -13.83
CA SER A 587 -15.49 38.54 -15.29
C SER A 587 -16.90 38.67 -15.88
N LEU A 588 -17.95 38.48 -15.06
CA LEU A 588 -19.33 38.33 -15.50
C LEU A 588 -20.26 39.43 -14.96
N GLY A 589 -19.91 40.08 -13.84
CA GLY A 589 -20.75 41.08 -13.19
C GLY A 589 -22.15 40.53 -12.89
N ASP A 590 -23.18 41.31 -13.24
CA ASP A 590 -24.61 41.00 -13.02
C ASP A 590 -25.13 39.76 -13.80
N ARG A 591 -24.28 39.12 -14.62
CA ARG A 591 -24.57 37.82 -15.26
C ARG A 591 -24.22 36.61 -14.37
N PHE A 592 -23.67 36.83 -13.17
CA PHE A 592 -23.28 35.78 -12.23
C PHE A 592 -23.99 35.90 -10.88
N ASP A 593 -25.02 35.07 -10.69
CA ASP A 593 -25.73 34.91 -9.43
C ASP A 593 -24.99 33.85 -8.60
N HIS A 594 -24.50 34.17 -7.39
CA HIS A 594 -23.80 33.19 -6.55
C HIS A 594 -24.03 33.39 -5.06
N VAL A 595 -24.34 32.28 -4.38
CA VAL A 595 -24.51 32.17 -2.93
C VAL A 595 -23.78 30.95 -2.38
N GLN A 596 -23.33 31.05 -1.13
CA GLN A 596 -22.85 29.90 -0.35
C GLN A 596 -24.02 29.26 0.41
N ALA A 597 -24.15 27.94 0.33
CA ALA A 597 -25.24 27.19 0.96
C ALA A 597 -25.31 27.37 2.49
N GLY A 598 -26.51 27.39 3.06
CA GLY A 598 -26.76 27.63 4.48
C GLY A 598 -26.37 26.49 5.46
N VAL A 599 -25.19 25.87 5.34
CA VAL A 599 -24.77 24.68 6.17
C VAL A 599 -24.36 24.99 7.62
N THR A 600 -24.51 26.24 8.07
CA THR A 600 -24.21 26.64 9.47
C THR A 600 -25.30 27.56 10.00
N GLU A 601 -25.29 27.80 11.30
CA GLU A 601 -26.04 28.90 11.90
C GLU A 601 -25.80 30.24 11.17
N PRO A 602 -26.81 31.14 11.10
CA PRO A 602 -28.16 30.96 11.64
C PRO A 602 -29.09 30.13 10.74
N LEU A 603 -28.66 29.75 9.52
CA LEU A 603 -29.54 29.09 8.56
C LEU A 603 -29.70 27.58 8.83
N ASN A 604 -28.61 26.84 9.02
CA ASN A 604 -28.59 25.39 9.30
C ASN A 604 -29.52 24.56 8.38
N LEU A 605 -29.52 24.87 7.08
CA LEU A 605 -30.36 24.20 6.07
C LEU A 605 -29.93 22.75 5.82
N PHE A 606 -28.64 22.44 6.00
CA PHE A 606 -28.05 21.12 5.73
C PHE A 606 -27.05 20.78 6.85
N ASP A 607 -27.00 19.52 7.29
CA ASP A 607 -26.29 19.08 8.51
C ASP A 607 -24.79 19.34 8.48
N ARG A 608 -24.08 18.81 7.46
CA ARG A 608 -22.61 18.98 7.36
C ARG A 608 -22.13 19.50 6.02
N ALA A 609 -22.82 19.17 4.92
CA ALA A 609 -22.34 19.49 3.60
C ALA A 609 -23.45 19.84 2.60
N TYR A 610 -23.10 20.74 1.69
CA TYR A 610 -23.81 20.96 0.44
C TYR A 610 -23.02 20.23 -0.65
N HIS A 611 -23.27 18.93 -0.75
CA HIS A 611 -22.39 17.95 -1.38
C HIS A 611 -22.87 17.51 -2.77
N ILE A 612 -24.02 18.04 -3.22
CA ILE A 612 -24.59 17.94 -4.56
C ILE A 612 -23.64 18.51 -5.64
N LYS A 613 -23.43 17.73 -6.71
CA LYS A 613 -22.51 18.05 -7.81
C LYS A 613 -23.24 17.90 -9.13
N ILE A 614 -23.94 18.95 -9.54
CA ILE A 614 -24.71 18.98 -10.79
C ILE A 614 -24.45 20.25 -11.58
N GLY A 615 -24.63 20.15 -12.89
CA GLY A 615 -24.74 21.29 -13.79
C GLY A 615 -25.97 21.10 -14.68
N VAL A 616 -26.79 22.13 -14.81
CA VAL A 616 -27.92 22.19 -15.74
C VAL A 616 -27.65 23.30 -16.76
N ALA A 617 -27.54 22.93 -18.03
CA ALA A 617 -27.40 23.89 -19.14
C ALA A 617 -28.73 24.02 -19.91
N ASP A 618 -29.17 25.27 -20.09
CA ASP A 618 -30.38 25.67 -20.83
C ASP A 618 -31.67 24.92 -20.42
N SER A 619 -31.81 24.56 -19.13
CA SER A 619 -32.91 23.75 -18.59
C SER A 619 -33.14 22.42 -19.32
N ARG A 620 -32.09 21.89 -19.97
CA ARG A 620 -32.17 20.76 -20.90
C ARG A 620 -31.13 19.69 -20.66
N TRP A 621 -29.88 20.09 -20.45
CA TRP A 621 -28.76 19.19 -20.29
C TRP A 621 -28.38 19.08 -18.82
N LEU A 622 -28.40 17.87 -18.28
CA LEU A 622 -27.98 17.58 -16.91
C LEU A 622 -26.61 16.89 -16.93
N TRP A 623 -25.63 17.46 -16.25
CA TRP A 623 -24.42 16.76 -15.81
C TRP A 623 -24.55 16.44 -14.31
N LEU A 624 -24.33 15.20 -13.92
CA LEU A 624 -24.42 14.72 -12.53
C LEU A 624 -23.23 13.80 -12.20
N SER A 625 -22.67 13.93 -11.00
CA SER A 625 -21.33 13.43 -10.69
C SER A 625 -21.14 13.00 -9.23
N SER A 626 -20.30 11.99 -9.00
CA SER A 626 -19.69 11.75 -7.68
C SER A 626 -18.53 12.72 -7.38
N GLY A 627 -17.82 13.13 -8.44
CA GLY A 627 -16.55 13.85 -8.41
C GLY A 627 -16.67 15.36 -8.41
N ASN A 628 -15.77 16.00 -7.65
CA ASN A 628 -15.65 17.44 -7.55
C ASN A 628 -14.92 18.06 -8.76
N TRP A 629 -15.06 19.37 -8.96
CA TRP A 629 -14.28 20.15 -9.95
C TRP A 629 -12.86 20.44 -9.45
N LYS A 630 -12.18 19.39 -8.97
CA LYS A 630 -10.79 19.42 -8.50
C LYS A 630 -9.88 18.61 -9.41
N TYR A 631 -8.58 18.90 -9.41
CA TYR A 631 -7.65 18.23 -10.34
C TYR A 631 -7.69 16.70 -10.21
N SER A 632 -7.80 16.16 -8.99
CA SER A 632 -7.90 14.71 -8.80
C SER A 632 -9.21 14.10 -9.31
N GLY A 633 -10.34 14.83 -9.31
CA GLY A 633 -11.64 14.35 -9.81
C GLY A 633 -11.89 14.62 -11.29
N GLN A 634 -11.24 15.64 -11.85
CA GLN A 634 -11.38 16.09 -13.23
C GLN A 634 -9.99 16.50 -13.77
N PRO A 635 -9.05 15.55 -13.96
CA PRO A 635 -7.69 15.83 -14.44
C PRO A 635 -7.68 16.24 -15.92
N ASP A 636 -6.71 17.07 -16.36
CA ASP A 636 -6.59 17.53 -17.76
C ASP A 636 -5.88 16.48 -18.64
N ILE A 637 -6.50 15.31 -18.79
CA ILE A 637 -6.00 14.13 -19.53
C ILE A 637 -7.17 13.40 -20.21
N ASN A 638 -6.88 12.55 -21.20
CA ASN A 638 -7.88 11.66 -21.80
C ASN A 638 -7.32 10.24 -22.03
N PRO A 639 -7.03 9.46 -20.97
CA PRO A 639 -6.46 8.11 -21.06
C PRO A 639 -7.07 7.21 -22.13
N VAL A 640 -8.39 7.26 -22.33
CA VAL A 640 -9.10 6.51 -23.37
C VAL A 640 -8.69 6.92 -24.78
N ALA A 641 -8.66 8.23 -25.08
CA ALA A 641 -8.33 8.73 -26.42
C ALA A 641 -6.82 8.71 -26.71
N ASP A 642 -6.02 8.90 -25.66
CA ASP A 642 -4.55 8.94 -25.73
C ASP A 642 -3.95 7.52 -25.82
N GLY A 643 -4.74 6.48 -25.52
CA GLY A 643 -4.28 5.08 -25.51
C GLY A 643 -3.33 4.78 -24.36
N GLU A 644 -3.61 5.35 -23.19
CA GLU A 644 -2.78 5.24 -21.98
C GLU A 644 -2.63 3.77 -21.52
N THR A 645 -1.42 3.43 -21.08
CA THR A 645 -1.05 2.06 -20.66
C THR A 645 -0.31 2.02 -19.31
N SER A 646 -0.10 3.16 -18.66
CA SER A 646 0.46 3.27 -17.32
C SER A 646 -0.62 3.30 -16.26
N TRP A 647 -0.36 2.72 -15.08
CA TRP A 647 -1.31 2.72 -13.96
C TRP A 647 -1.44 4.08 -13.27
N THR A 648 -0.51 5.02 -13.53
CA THR A 648 -0.35 6.28 -12.77
C THR A 648 -1.65 7.07 -12.58
N PRO A 649 -2.48 7.31 -13.62
CA PRO A 649 -3.75 8.02 -13.43
C PRO A 649 -4.70 7.29 -12.46
N LEU A 650 -4.82 5.96 -12.55
CA LEU A 650 -5.72 5.16 -11.72
C LEU A 650 -5.23 5.01 -10.26
N GLU A 651 -3.94 5.25 -10.01
CA GLU A 651 -3.32 5.16 -8.68
C GLU A 651 -3.25 6.50 -7.94
N THR A 652 -3.28 7.62 -8.66
CA THR A 652 -2.98 8.96 -8.10
C THR A 652 -4.15 9.95 -8.17
N LEU A 653 -5.21 9.61 -8.90
CA LEU A 653 -6.38 10.45 -9.13
C LEU A 653 -7.63 9.77 -8.55
N ASN A 654 -8.72 10.53 -8.41
CA ASN A 654 -9.96 9.98 -7.92
C ASN A 654 -10.58 9.03 -8.97
N ARG A 655 -11.10 7.90 -8.50
CA ARG A 655 -12.10 7.12 -9.20
C ARG A 655 -13.47 7.76 -8.96
N ASP A 656 -14.11 8.25 -10.01
CA ASP A 656 -15.39 8.96 -9.93
C ASP A 656 -16.31 8.53 -11.10
N TRP A 657 -17.63 8.47 -10.84
CA TRP A 657 -18.66 8.12 -11.82
C TRP A 657 -19.53 9.33 -12.17
N HIS A 658 -19.88 9.45 -13.45
CA HIS A 658 -20.52 10.63 -14.03
C HIS A 658 -21.58 10.26 -15.07
N VAL A 659 -22.50 11.19 -15.31
CA VAL A 659 -23.43 11.13 -16.45
C VAL A 659 -23.74 12.52 -17.01
N LEU A 660 -23.84 12.60 -18.34
CA LEU A 660 -24.37 13.74 -19.10
C LEU A 660 -25.66 13.32 -19.83
N ILE A 661 -26.79 14.00 -19.60
CA ILE A 661 -28.12 13.63 -20.11
C ILE A 661 -28.77 14.80 -20.87
N ASP A 662 -29.26 14.54 -22.09
CA ASP A 662 -30.19 15.37 -22.86
C ASP A 662 -31.63 15.00 -22.49
N ASN A 663 -32.19 15.65 -21.45
CA ASN A 663 -33.57 15.45 -21.06
C ASN A 663 -34.09 16.66 -20.26
N ALA A 664 -34.94 17.49 -20.87
CA ALA A 664 -35.43 18.73 -20.26
C ALA A 664 -36.35 18.51 -19.06
N ASN A 665 -37.10 17.40 -19.01
CA ASN A 665 -37.92 17.05 -17.85
C ASN A 665 -37.02 16.83 -16.62
N LEU A 666 -36.12 15.86 -16.67
CA LEU A 666 -35.17 15.54 -15.61
C LEU A 666 -34.25 16.72 -15.24
N ALA A 667 -33.73 17.45 -16.24
CA ALA A 667 -32.85 18.59 -16.01
C ALA A 667 -33.57 19.74 -15.28
N SER A 668 -34.80 20.08 -15.69
CA SER A 668 -35.59 21.14 -15.04
C SER A 668 -36.03 20.79 -13.61
N GLN A 669 -36.26 19.51 -13.31
CA GLN A 669 -36.55 19.07 -11.94
C GLN A 669 -35.39 19.38 -11.00
N PHE A 670 -34.16 18.97 -11.35
CA PHE A 670 -32.97 19.31 -10.54
C PHE A 670 -32.69 20.82 -10.51
N GLU A 671 -32.90 21.54 -11.61
CA GLU A 671 -32.68 22.99 -11.65
C GLU A 671 -33.56 23.73 -10.63
N ARG A 672 -34.87 23.41 -10.56
CA ARG A 672 -35.80 24.02 -9.58
C ARG A 672 -35.36 23.79 -8.12
N TYR A 673 -34.83 22.61 -7.81
CA TYR A 673 -34.31 22.32 -6.47
C TYR A 673 -33.05 23.15 -6.14
N VAL A 674 -32.16 23.41 -7.12
CA VAL A 674 -31.01 24.32 -6.94
C VAL A 674 -31.44 25.77 -6.80
N GLU A 675 -32.48 26.20 -7.52
CA GLU A 675 -33.05 27.55 -7.37
C GLU A 675 -33.67 27.75 -5.99
N HIS A 676 -34.42 26.77 -5.48
CA HIS A 676 -34.94 26.79 -4.12
C HIS A 676 -33.84 26.84 -3.06
N ASP A 677 -32.78 26.02 -3.21
CA ASP A 677 -31.61 26.06 -2.33
C ASP A 677 -30.88 27.42 -2.38
N PHE A 678 -30.85 28.07 -3.56
CA PHE A 678 -30.30 29.41 -3.75
C PHE A 678 -31.11 30.47 -3.01
N GLU A 679 -32.44 30.43 -3.11
CA GLU A 679 -33.36 31.36 -2.46
C GLU A 679 -33.32 31.26 -0.92
N LEU A 680 -33.32 30.03 -0.39
CA LEU A 680 -33.14 29.80 1.06
C LEU A 680 -31.77 30.28 1.56
N SER A 681 -30.71 30.01 0.80
CA SER A 681 -29.34 30.36 1.20
C SER A 681 -29.04 31.87 1.10
N SER A 682 -29.80 32.61 0.30
CA SER A 682 -29.61 34.06 0.08
C SER A 682 -29.97 34.95 1.28
N GLN A 683 -30.48 34.35 2.37
CA GLN A 683 -30.95 35.05 3.57
C GLN A 683 -29.87 35.28 4.64
N ARG A 684 -28.59 34.97 4.35
CA ARG A 684 -27.50 34.85 5.33
C ARG A 684 -26.81 36.19 5.67
N THR A 685 -26.57 36.47 6.96
CA THR A 685 -25.85 37.69 7.43
C THR A 685 -24.91 37.46 8.63
N ARG A 686 -23.98 36.48 8.55
CA ARG A 686 -22.68 36.51 9.25
C ARG A 686 -21.77 35.32 8.88
N GLU A 687 -20.46 35.50 9.04
CA GLU A 687 -19.46 34.42 9.09
C GLU A 687 -19.28 33.92 10.54
N ALA A 688 -18.89 32.65 10.68
CA ALA A 688 -18.63 32.00 11.97
C ALA A 688 -17.15 32.16 12.40
N PRO A 689 -16.85 32.18 13.71
CA PRO A 689 -15.48 32.26 14.21
C PRO A 689 -14.70 30.94 14.05
N PRO A 690 -13.35 30.99 13.95
CA PRO A 690 -12.51 29.79 13.86
C PRO A 690 -12.39 29.04 15.21
N PRO A 691 -12.05 27.74 15.19
CA PRO A 691 -11.86 26.94 16.41
C PRO A 691 -10.60 27.33 17.21
N ALA A 692 -10.57 26.96 18.49
CA ALA A 692 -9.44 27.21 19.39
C ALA A 692 -8.27 26.23 19.13
N PRO A 693 -6.99 26.69 19.18
CA PRO A 693 -5.81 25.92 18.77
C PRO A 693 -5.44 24.75 19.70
N LEU A 694 -4.64 23.82 19.19
CA LEU A 694 -4.08 22.66 19.92
C LEU A 694 -2.59 22.83 20.28
N PRO A 695 -2.02 22.01 21.19
CA PRO A 695 -0.60 22.06 21.52
C PRO A 695 0.29 21.46 20.43
N ASP A 696 1.59 21.74 20.48
CA ASP A 696 2.58 21.11 19.60
C ASP A 696 2.95 19.69 20.03
N VAL A 697 3.33 18.87 19.05
CA VAL A 697 3.75 17.47 19.21
C VAL A 697 5.03 17.18 18.42
N PHE A 698 5.77 16.17 18.85
CA PHE A 698 6.87 15.57 18.09
C PHE A 698 6.43 14.25 17.46
N VAL A 699 6.73 14.11 16.17
CA VAL A 699 6.37 12.95 15.33
C VAL A 699 7.62 12.42 14.61
N PRO A 700 7.83 11.09 14.49
CA PRO A 700 8.91 10.53 13.69
C PRO A 700 8.88 10.97 12.21
N ALA A 701 10.02 11.40 11.67
CA ALA A 701 10.14 12.00 10.33
C ALA A 701 10.13 11.00 9.15
N SER A 702 9.84 9.71 9.38
CA SER A 702 9.99 8.65 8.36
C SER A 702 8.89 7.61 8.46
N LEU A 703 8.18 7.34 7.36
CA LEU A 703 7.16 6.31 7.27
C LEU A 703 7.15 5.54 5.95
N PRO A 704 6.63 4.30 5.93
CA PRO A 704 6.73 3.41 4.79
C PRO A 704 5.98 3.93 3.56
N VAL A 705 6.66 3.84 2.41
CA VAL A 705 6.11 4.17 1.09
C VAL A 705 5.08 3.11 0.68
N ARG A 706 4.01 3.56 0.01
CA ARG A 706 2.95 2.70 -0.52
C ARG A 706 3.52 1.85 -1.67
N SER A 707 3.45 0.53 -1.56
CA SER A 707 3.64 -0.41 -2.68
C SER A 707 2.47 -1.38 -2.70
N LEU A 708 1.55 -1.22 -3.66
CA LEU A 708 0.61 -2.27 -4.00
C LEU A 708 1.35 -3.27 -4.87
N GLU A 709 1.47 -4.50 -4.40
CA GLU A 709 1.93 -5.62 -5.23
C GLU A 709 0.83 -5.93 -6.24
N ARG A 710 1.15 -5.84 -7.54
CA ARG A 710 0.16 -5.99 -8.62
C ARG A 710 0.63 -6.98 -9.69
N THR A 711 -0.35 -7.69 -10.25
CA THR A 711 -0.22 -8.55 -11.42
C THR A 711 0.23 -7.77 -12.66
N ALA A 712 0.95 -8.42 -13.57
CA ALA A 712 1.47 -7.85 -14.82
C ALA A 712 0.39 -7.61 -15.90
N VAL A 713 -0.71 -6.96 -15.52
CA VAL A 713 -1.85 -6.62 -16.37
C VAL A 713 -1.71 -5.16 -16.84
N VAL A 714 -2.06 -4.89 -18.09
CA VAL A 714 -2.15 -3.52 -18.63
C VAL A 714 -3.45 -2.89 -18.10
N PRO A 715 -3.42 -1.66 -17.55
CA PRO A 715 -4.63 -1.02 -17.04
C PRO A 715 -5.68 -0.88 -18.14
N THR A 716 -6.96 -1.05 -17.77
CA THR A 716 -8.08 -0.81 -18.67
C THR A 716 -8.70 0.55 -18.37
N TYR A 717 -8.75 1.40 -19.38
CA TYR A 717 -9.50 2.65 -19.36
C TYR A 717 -10.81 2.48 -20.13
N PHE A 718 -11.92 2.86 -19.51
CA PHE A 718 -13.26 2.59 -20.00
C PHE A 718 -13.77 3.77 -20.84
N PRO A 719 -14.04 3.58 -22.15
CA PRO A 719 -14.62 4.63 -22.98
C PRO A 719 -16.02 5.00 -22.47
N PRO A 720 -16.54 6.20 -22.79
CA PRO A 720 -17.88 6.61 -22.40
C PRO A 720 -18.94 5.74 -23.09
N LEU A 721 -19.99 5.35 -22.35
CA LEU A 721 -21.15 4.66 -22.89
C LEU A 721 -22.22 5.67 -23.34
N ASP A 722 -22.43 5.77 -24.65
CA ASP A 722 -23.49 6.58 -25.26
C ASP A 722 -24.79 5.77 -25.46
N ILE A 723 -25.88 6.28 -24.88
CA ILE A 723 -27.24 5.74 -25.01
C ILE A 723 -28.14 6.78 -25.69
N ASN A 724 -28.96 6.35 -26.65
CA ASN A 724 -29.96 7.20 -27.32
C ASN A 724 -31.26 6.41 -27.53
N ARG A 725 -32.02 6.20 -26.43
CA ARG A 725 -33.27 5.45 -26.39
C ARG A 725 -34.12 5.88 -25.20
N ARG A 726 -35.31 5.29 -25.05
CA ARG A 726 -36.11 5.42 -23.83
C ARG A 726 -35.35 4.76 -22.67
N LEU A 727 -35.18 5.52 -21.58
CA LEU A 727 -34.61 5.06 -20.31
C LEU A 727 -35.59 5.41 -19.19
N ARG A 728 -35.66 4.54 -18.18
CA ARG A 728 -36.32 4.83 -16.91
C ARG A 728 -35.27 5.24 -15.88
N ILE A 729 -35.43 6.44 -15.33
CA ILE A 729 -34.51 7.03 -14.34
C ILE A 729 -35.33 7.51 -13.15
N VAL A 730 -34.93 7.10 -11.94
CA VAL A 730 -35.45 7.62 -10.68
C VAL A 730 -34.44 8.64 -10.13
N PRO A 731 -34.72 9.95 -10.22
CA PRO A 731 -33.93 10.96 -9.54
C PRO A 731 -34.15 10.89 -8.03
N LEU A 732 -33.08 11.09 -7.25
CA LEU A 732 -33.05 11.08 -5.80
C LEU A 732 -32.33 12.33 -5.27
N LEU A 733 -32.85 12.91 -4.20
CA LEU A 733 -32.22 13.99 -3.44
C LEU A 733 -32.32 13.70 -1.93
N THR A 734 -31.39 14.29 -1.17
CA THR A 734 -31.57 14.58 0.26
C THR A 734 -31.51 16.11 0.48
N PRO A 735 -32.15 16.67 1.52
CA PRO A 735 -32.85 16.00 2.60
C PRO A 735 -34.35 15.77 2.33
N ASP A 736 -34.75 15.60 1.07
CA ASP A 736 -36.11 15.22 0.65
C ASP A 736 -36.37 13.73 1.02
N PHE A 737 -36.47 13.47 2.33
CA PHE A 737 -36.22 12.16 2.99
C PHE A 737 -37.07 11.00 2.46
N SER A 738 -38.24 11.30 1.90
CA SER A 738 -39.21 10.32 1.37
C SER A 738 -38.70 9.57 0.14
N VAL A 739 -37.67 10.10 -0.53
CA VAL A 739 -37.21 9.58 -1.83
C VAL A 739 -35.93 8.75 -1.72
N TYR A 740 -34.84 9.29 -1.16
CA TYR A 740 -33.51 8.65 -1.26
C TYR A 740 -33.41 7.29 -0.54
N ILE A 741 -33.47 7.27 0.80
CA ILE A 741 -33.12 6.07 1.57
C ILE A 741 -34.11 4.92 1.36
N ASP A 742 -35.38 5.24 1.10
CA ASP A 742 -36.41 4.25 0.77
C ASP A 742 -36.18 3.64 -0.62
N ALA A 743 -35.82 4.45 -1.64
CA ALA A 743 -35.47 3.92 -2.96
C ALA A 743 -34.21 3.03 -2.93
N VAL A 744 -33.21 3.36 -2.10
CA VAL A 744 -32.02 2.51 -1.91
C VAL A 744 -32.40 1.19 -1.22
N LEU A 745 -33.21 1.23 -0.17
CA LEU A 745 -33.71 0.02 0.51
C LEU A 745 -34.53 -0.86 -0.44
N ASP A 746 -35.37 -0.29 -1.29
CA ASP A 746 -36.17 -1.03 -2.27
C ASP A 746 -35.32 -1.61 -3.41
N LEU A 747 -34.31 -0.87 -3.89
CA LEU A 747 -33.32 -1.32 -4.87
C LEU A 747 -32.57 -2.56 -4.36
N VAL A 748 -32.02 -2.48 -3.14
CA VAL A 748 -31.28 -3.59 -2.50
C VAL A 748 -32.21 -4.76 -2.15
N ARG A 749 -33.42 -4.50 -1.63
CA ARG A 749 -34.40 -5.55 -1.33
C ARG A 749 -34.81 -6.33 -2.59
N GLY A 750 -34.88 -5.64 -3.72
CA GLY A 750 -35.19 -6.23 -5.03
C GLY A 750 -34.07 -7.06 -5.67
N ALA A 751 -32.87 -7.14 -5.09
CA ALA A 751 -31.75 -7.91 -5.64
C ALA A 751 -31.96 -9.43 -5.55
N GLN A 752 -31.58 -10.17 -6.59
CA GLN A 752 -31.76 -11.62 -6.73
C GLN A 752 -30.47 -12.42 -7.01
N ARG A 753 -29.38 -11.75 -7.40
CA ARG A 753 -28.11 -12.37 -7.83
C ARG A 753 -26.88 -11.65 -7.27
N LYS A 754 -26.81 -10.33 -7.43
CA LYS A 754 -25.65 -9.53 -6.96
C LYS A 754 -26.00 -8.10 -6.55
N ILE A 755 -25.24 -7.58 -5.58
CA ILE A 755 -25.22 -6.19 -5.13
C ILE A 755 -23.74 -5.78 -5.06
N LEU A 756 -23.30 -4.90 -5.95
CA LEU A 756 -21.93 -4.38 -5.97
C LEU A 756 -21.96 -2.92 -5.53
N LEU A 757 -21.15 -2.55 -4.55
CA LEU A 757 -21.23 -1.26 -3.88
C LEU A 757 -19.84 -0.63 -3.80
N GLU A 758 -19.68 0.57 -4.36
CA GLU A 758 -18.43 1.34 -4.33
C GLU A 758 -18.70 2.73 -3.77
N ASN A 759 -18.13 3.09 -2.61
CA ASN A 759 -18.45 4.36 -1.96
C ASN A 759 -17.26 5.00 -1.23
N GLN A 760 -17.02 6.30 -1.47
CA GLN A 760 -15.98 7.06 -0.77
C GLN A 760 -16.08 7.01 0.75
N SER A 761 -17.28 7.20 1.30
CA SER A 761 -17.46 7.35 2.74
C SER A 761 -18.55 6.40 3.23
N PHE A 762 -18.10 5.32 3.83
CA PHE A 762 -18.90 4.28 4.44
C PHE A 762 -18.70 4.41 5.96
N ASN A 763 -19.73 4.76 6.74
CA ASN A 763 -19.55 4.97 8.19
C ASN A 763 -20.79 4.57 9.01
N LEU A 764 -20.61 3.55 9.86
CA LEU A 764 -21.61 3.01 10.79
C LEU A 764 -21.13 3.07 12.26
N LEU A 765 -20.16 3.95 12.57
CA LEU A 765 -19.48 4.00 13.88
C LEU A 765 -20.24 4.76 14.97
N ARG A 766 -21.34 5.46 14.65
CA ARG A 766 -22.14 6.14 15.68
C ARG A 766 -22.98 5.13 16.45
N ASP A 767 -23.16 5.36 17.75
CA ASP A 767 -24.08 4.57 18.58
C ASP A 767 -25.56 4.81 18.19
N ASN A 768 -25.88 6.01 17.71
CA ASN A 768 -27.23 6.49 17.38
C ASN A 768 -27.47 6.68 15.87
N ASN A 769 -27.13 5.68 15.05
CA ASN A 769 -27.45 5.69 13.62
C ASN A 769 -28.96 5.83 13.35
N PHE A 770 -29.34 6.47 12.25
CA PHE A 770 -30.75 6.54 11.84
C PHE A 770 -31.30 5.13 11.53
N PRO A 771 -32.54 4.80 11.94
CA PRO A 771 -33.06 3.44 11.81
C PRO A 771 -33.04 2.88 10.37
N LYS A 772 -33.43 3.69 9.36
CA LYS A 772 -33.39 3.29 7.95
C LYS A 772 -31.96 3.16 7.41
N PHE A 773 -31.03 3.99 7.89
CA PHE A 773 -29.61 3.87 7.55
C PHE A 773 -29.06 2.54 8.09
N GLN A 774 -29.30 2.21 9.37
CA GLN A 774 -28.88 0.93 9.94
C GLN A 774 -29.57 -0.28 9.26
N GLN A 775 -30.84 -0.15 8.89
CA GLN A 775 -31.58 -1.18 8.16
C GLN A 775 -30.91 -1.56 6.83
N LEU A 776 -30.26 -0.62 6.14
CA LEU A 776 -29.55 -0.90 4.89
C LEU A 776 -28.42 -1.92 5.09
N PHE A 777 -27.61 -1.77 6.14
CA PHE A 777 -26.50 -2.69 6.43
C PHE A 777 -27.01 -4.07 6.85
N ASN A 778 -28.05 -4.11 7.69
CA ASN A 778 -28.69 -5.37 8.07
C ASN A 778 -29.22 -6.11 6.82
N LEU A 779 -29.87 -5.40 5.90
CA LEU A 779 -30.38 -5.98 4.65
C LEU A 779 -29.25 -6.47 3.72
N LEU A 780 -28.11 -5.76 3.67
CA LEU A 780 -26.94 -6.22 2.91
C LEU A 780 -26.36 -7.52 3.48
N VAL A 781 -26.28 -7.65 4.82
CA VAL A 781 -25.90 -8.90 5.49
C VAL A 781 -26.91 -10.02 5.23
N GLU A 782 -28.21 -9.75 5.37
CA GLU A 782 -29.28 -10.72 5.07
C GLU A 782 -29.18 -11.25 3.62
N LYS A 783 -28.85 -10.38 2.66
CA LYS A 783 -28.64 -10.76 1.26
C LYS A 783 -27.40 -11.64 1.10
N GLN A 784 -26.27 -11.27 1.71
CA GLN A 784 -25.04 -12.05 1.66
C GLN A 784 -25.22 -13.45 2.26
N GLN A 785 -25.88 -13.53 3.43
CA GLN A 785 -26.24 -14.80 4.10
C GLN A 785 -27.25 -15.64 3.31
N ALA A 786 -28.08 -15.02 2.47
CA ALA A 786 -28.96 -15.70 1.52
C ALA A 786 -28.24 -16.18 0.23
N GLY A 787 -26.91 -16.02 0.14
CA GLY A 787 -26.10 -16.46 -1.00
C GLY A 787 -26.10 -15.50 -2.20
N ILE A 788 -26.48 -14.24 -1.99
CA ILE A 788 -26.34 -13.17 -2.99
C ILE A 788 -24.89 -12.68 -3.00
N ASP A 789 -24.32 -12.45 -4.18
CA ASP A 789 -22.99 -11.83 -4.34
C ASP A 789 -23.04 -10.36 -3.90
N VAL A 790 -22.76 -10.11 -2.62
CA VAL A 790 -22.70 -8.77 -2.02
C VAL A 790 -21.24 -8.40 -1.79
N ARG A 791 -20.70 -7.49 -2.61
CA ARG A 791 -19.31 -7.02 -2.55
C ARG A 791 -19.23 -5.51 -2.37
N ILE A 792 -18.31 -5.08 -1.51
CA ILE A 792 -18.19 -3.69 -1.05
C ILE A 792 -16.75 -3.19 -1.24
N ILE A 793 -16.57 -2.14 -2.03
CA ILE A 793 -15.38 -1.31 -2.07
C ILE A 793 -15.67 0.00 -1.34
N PHE A 794 -14.77 0.42 -0.46
CA PHE A 794 -14.81 1.76 0.11
C PHE A 794 -13.43 2.43 0.06
N ARG A 795 -13.36 3.74 0.27
CA ARG A 795 -12.08 4.44 0.23
C ARG A 795 -11.16 3.96 1.34
N ASP A 796 -9.89 3.77 1.00
CA ASP A 796 -8.83 3.53 1.99
C ASP A 796 -8.66 4.79 2.85
N ALA A 797 -9.30 4.82 4.01
CA ALA A 797 -9.31 5.94 4.92
C ALA A 797 -7.91 6.23 5.50
N ALA A 798 -6.96 5.30 5.36
CA ALA A 798 -5.56 5.61 5.60
C ALA A 798 -5.03 6.75 4.72
N GLU A 799 -5.66 7.06 3.57
CA GLU A 799 -5.38 8.28 2.80
C GLU A 799 -5.60 9.58 3.57
N PHE A 800 -6.44 9.57 4.61
CA PHE A 800 -6.67 10.70 5.53
C PHE A 800 -5.90 10.51 6.84
N GLY A 801 -4.79 9.78 6.77
CA GLY A 801 -3.88 9.63 7.88
C GLY A 801 -4.27 8.59 8.92
N GLN A 802 -3.65 8.72 10.08
CA GLN A 802 -3.71 7.70 11.14
C GLN A 802 -5.06 7.64 11.86
N GLN A 803 -5.80 8.75 11.95
CA GLN A 803 -7.18 8.72 12.44
C GLN A 803 -8.07 7.95 11.46
N GLY A 804 -7.97 8.23 10.15
CA GLY A 804 -8.75 7.51 9.14
C GLY A 804 -8.46 6.01 9.11
N ALA A 805 -7.19 5.61 9.22
CA ALA A 805 -6.81 4.19 9.36
C ALA A 805 -7.43 3.53 10.62
N GLN A 806 -7.49 4.24 11.74
CA GLN A 806 -8.14 3.74 12.96
C GLN A 806 -9.67 3.62 12.81
N GLU A 807 -10.32 4.61 12.19
CA GLU A 807 -11.76 4.57 11.90
C GLU A 807 -12.11 3.42 10.95
N GLN A 808 -11.26 3.15 9.96
CA GLN A 808 -11.37 1.99 9.06
C GLN A 808 -11.25 0.65 9.80
N GLU A 809 -10.29 0.50 10.72
CA GLU A 809 -10.18 -0.71 11.56
C GLU A 809 -11.46 -0.93 12.38
N GLN A 810 -11.96 0.12 13.03
CA GLN A 810 -13.18 0.06 13.84
C GLN A 810 -14.42 -0.26 12.99
N LEU A 811 -14.48 0.30 11.78
CA LEU A 811 -15.58 0.09 10.83
C LEU A 811 -15.61 -1.35 10.36
N ILE A 812 -14.48 -1.90 9.89
CA ILE A 812 -14.38 -3.29 9.45
C ILE A 812 -14.71 -4.23 10.62
N ALA A 813 -14.18 -3.99 11.82
CA ALA A 813 -14.53 -4.77 13.01
C ALA A 813 -16.04 -4.74 13.30
N ARG A 814 -16.70 -3.58 13.12
CA ARG A 814 -18.15 -3.42 13.28
C ARG A 814 -18.96 -4.15 12.21
N LEU A 815 -18.49 -4.17 10.96
CA LEU A 815 -19.13 -4.90 9.86
C LEU A 815 -19.02 -6.42 10.06
N LEU A 816 -17.84 -6.91 10.44
CA LEU A 816 -17.64 -8.33 10.82
C LEU A 816 -18.52 -8.74 12.01
N GLN A 817 -18.73 -7.85 13.00
CA GLN A 817 -19.68 -8.08 14.10
C GLN A 817 -21.14 -8.13 13.66
N LEU A 818 -21.52 -7.41 12.60
CA LEU A 818 -22.86 -7.49 12.02
C LEU A 818 -23.07 -8.75 11.17
N GLY A 819 -22.00 -9.44 10.80
CA GLY A 819 -22.03 -10.68 10.03
C GLY A 819 -21.71 -10.51 8.53
N PHE A 820 -21.02 -9.43 8.15
CA PHE A 820 -20.40 -9.34 6.83
C PHE A 820 -19.22 -10.32 6.71
N ASP A 821 -19.06 -10.89 5.51
CA ASP A 821 -17.90 -11.70 5.11
C ASP A 821 -16.63 -10.84 4.95
N GLU A 822 -15.50 -11.30 5.48
CA GLU A 822 -14.20 -10.61 5.46
C GLU A 822 -13.57 -10.51 4.07
N ASP A 823 -13.86 -11.47 3.18
CA ASP A 823 -13.31 -11.54 1.82
C ASP A 823 -14.13 -10.74 0.78
N LEU A 824 -15.34 -10.29 1.17
CA LEU A 824 -16.28 -9.57 0.32
C LEU A 824 -16.30 -8.05 0.61
N MET A 825 -15.29 -7.55 1.33
CA MET A 825 -15.04 -6.12 1.57
C MET A 825 -13.61 -5.76 1.19
N ARG A 826 -13.38 -4.65 0.48
CA ARG A 826 -12.04 -4.14 0.11
C ARG A 826 -11.94 -2.63 0.27
N VAL A 827 -10.71 -2.14 0.41
CA VAL A 827 -10.41 -0.70 0.40
C VAL A 827 -9.61 -0.30 -0.85
N GLN A 828 -9.91 0.88 -1.38
CA GLN A 828 -9.28 1.41 -2.58
C GLN A 828 -8.81 2.85 -2.37
N VAL A 829 -7.54 3.10 -2.70
CA VAL A 829 -6.95 4.46 -2.75
C VAL A 829 -7.64 5.24 -3.87
N GLY A 830 -8.04 6.48 -3.59
CA GLY A 830 -8.68 7.35 -4.57
C GLY A 830 -10.15 7.01 -4.88
N CYS A 831 -10.75 5.98 -4.25
CA CYS A 831 -12.18 5.67 -4.43
C CYS A 831 -13.04 6.87 -4.00
N HIS A 832 -13.62 7.57 -4.97
CA HIS A 832 -14.47 8.74 -4.77
C HIS A 832 -15.87 8.57 -5.38
N THR A 833 -16.13 7.41 -5.98
CA THR A 833 -17.44 6.89 -6.40
C THR A 833 -18.48 6.91 -5.28
N LYS A 834 -19.76 6.94 -5.67
CA LYS A 834 -20.92 6.58 -4.82
C LYS A 834 -21.92 5.79 -5.69
N GLY A 835 -21.62 4.51 -5.86
CA GLY A 835 -22.27 3.60 -6.79
C GLY A 835 -22.90 2.39 -6.09
N VAL A 836 -24.06 1.94 -6.59
CA VAL A 836 -24.66 0.66 -6.20
C VAL A 836 -25.24 -0.03 -7.45
N ILE A 837 -24.73 -1.19 -7.81
CA ILE A 837 -25.19 -1.98 -8.96
C ILE A 837 -25.99 -3.18 -8.45
N VAL A 838 -27.16 -3.42 -9.04
CA VAL A 838 -28.02 -4.56 -8.69
C VAL A 838 -28.31 -5.43 -9.91
N ASP A 839 -28.00 -6.72 -9.78
CA ASP A 839 -28.30 -7.80 -10.72
C ASP A 839 -27.88 -7.54 -12.19
N SER A 840 -26.84 -6.75 -12.43
CA SER A 840 -26.43 -6.34 -13.79
C SER A 840 -27.55 -5.66 -14.60
N SER A 841 -28.50 -5.03 -13.89
CA SER A 841 -29.80 -4.60 -14.43
C SER A 841 -30.18 -3.16 -14.06
N ARG A 842 -29.70 -2.69 -12.90
CA ARG A 842 -29.99 -1.38 -12.33
C ARG A 842 -28.73 -0.83 -11.68
N VAL A 843 -28.52 0.48 -11.77
CA VAL A 843 -27.37 1.14 -11.14
C VAL A 843 -27.79 2.46 -10.51
N LEU A 844 -27.37 2.69 -9.28
CA LEU A 844 -27.38 3.98 -8.61
C LEU A 844 -26.01 4.65 -8.80
N LEU A 845 -26.00 5.93 -9.16
CA LEU A 845 -24.81 6.78 -9.17
C LEU A 845 -25.13 8.21 -8.72
N GLY A 846 -24.15 8.92 -8.15
CA GLY A 846 -24.27 10.35 -7.81
C GLY A 846 -23.35 10.75 -6.67
N SER A 847 -23.80 11.65 -5.78
CA SER A 847 -22.98 12.25 -4.73
C SER A 847 -23.14 11.63 -3.33
N HIS A 848 -24.22 10.87 -3.07
CA HIS A 848 -24.61 10.39 -1.74
C HIS A 848 -23.61 9.42 -1.09
N ASN A 849 -22.89 9.91 -0.07
CA ASN A 849 -22.03 9.10 0.78
C ASN A 849 -22.85 8.23 1.76
N LEU A 850 -22.46 6.97 1.97
CA LEU A 850 -23.12 6.04 2.91
C LEU A 850 -22.75 6.33 4.37
N THR A 851 -23.31 7.43 4.86
CA THR A 851 -23.21 7.95 6.23
C THR A 851 -24.58 8.46 6.68
N ASN A 852 -24.80 8.62 8.00
CA ASN A 852 -26.04 9.25 8.50
C ASN A 852 -26.33 10.60 7.84
N ALA A 853 -25.34 11.50 7.75
CA ALA A 853 -25.53 12.81 7.14
C ALA A 853 -25.81 12.70 5.62
N GLY A 854 -24.99 11.95 4.89
CA GLY A 854 -25.11 11.80 3.43
C GLY A 854 -26.38 11.08 2.96
N THR A 855 -26.94 10.17 3.77
CA THR A 855 -28.17 9.42 3.41
C THR A 855 -29.46 10.09 3.89
N HIS A 856 -29.38 11.16 4.68
CA HIS A 856 -30.54 11.81 5.31
C HIS A 856 -30.50 13.35 5.22
N ARG A 857 -29.44 14.02 5.71
CA ARG A 857 -29.50 15.46 6.07
C ARG A 857 -28.57 16.41 5.29
N ASN A 858 -27.60 15.89 4.53
CA ASN A 858 -26.81 16.71 3.60
C ASN A 858 -27.63 17.03 2.36
N ARG A 859 -27.19 18.02 1.57
CA ARG A 859 -27.68 18.15 0.19
C ARG A 859 -26.85 17.26 -0.74
N ASP A 860 -27.45 16.22 -1.27
CA ASP A 860 -26.84 15.28 -2.19
C ASP A 860 -27.83 14.91 -3.31
N ALA A 861 -27.33 14.45 -4.47
CA ALA A 861 -28.13 14.04 -5.63
C ALA A 861 -27.63 12.71 -6.22
N SER A 862 -28.56 11.84 -6.61
CA SER A 862 -28.27 10.57 -7.29
C SER A 862 -29.36 10.21 -8.29
N LEU A 863 -29.04 9.30 -9.21
CA LEU A 863 -29.99 8.68 -10.12
C LEU A 863 -29.94 7.16 -9.91
N ILE A 864 -31.09 6.48 -9.90
CA ILE A 864 -31.18 5.06 -10.23
C ILE A 864 -31.56 4.95 -11.70
N VAL A 865 -30.75 4.25 -12.49
CA VAL A 865 -31.00 3.97 -13.90
C VAL A 865 -31.44 2.51 -14.04
N ASP A 866 -32.67 2.31 -14.50
CA ASP A 866 -33.23 0.98 -14.79
C ASP A 866 -32.83 0.55 -16.21
N ASP A 867 -31.54 0.25 -16.40
CA ASP A 867 -31.03 -0.30 -17.67
C ASP A 867 -29.85 -1.26 -17.51
N ALA A 868 -29.95 -2.41 -18.16
CA ALA A 868 -28.98 -3.49 -18.05
C ALA A 868 -27.70 -3.31 -18.88
N GLU A 869 -27.68 -2.41 -19.87
CA GLU A 869 -26.47 -2.03 -20.59
C GLU A 869 -25.65 -1.06 -19.74
N VAL A 870 -26.32 -0.04 -19.17
CA VAL A 870 -25.71 0.93 -18.24
C VAL A 870 -25.20 0.25 -16.97
N ALA A 871 -26.00 -0.64 -16.36
CA ALA A 871 -25.57 -1.36 -15.18
C ALA A 871 -24.36 -2.28 -15.43
N ARG A 872 -24.29 -2.93 -16.62
CA ARG A 872 -23.14 -3.75 -16.99
C ARG A 872 -21.87 -2.96 -17.28
N TYR A 873 -21.99 -1.73 -17.77
CA TYR A 873 -20.85 -0.83 -17.96
C TYR A 873 -20.17 -0.50 -16.62
N PHE A 874 -20.95 -0.06 -15.62
CA PHE A 874 -20.42 0.19 -14.28
C PHE A 874 -19.99 -1.10 -13.55
N GLU A 875 -20.62 -2.25 -13.84
CA GLU A 875 -20.16 -3.55 -13.34
C GLU A 875 -18.77 -3.91 -13.88
N GLN A 876 -18.47 -3.71 -15.16
CA GLN A 876 -17.13 -3.97 -15.70
C GLN A 876 -16.06 -3.09 -15.04
N ILE A 877 -16.41 -1.84 -14.72
CA ILE A 877 -15.56 -0.91 -13.97
C ILE A 877 -15.36 -1.42 -12.53
N PHE A 878 -16.44 -1.79 -11.83
CA PHE A 878 -16.37 -2.33 -10.48
C PHE A 878 -15.53 -3.62 -10.41
N GLU A 879 -15.69 -4.55 -11.34
CA GLU A 879 -14.95 -5.82 -11.34
C GLU A 879 -13.45 -5.56 -11.60
N PHE A 880 -13.10 -4.64 -12.52
CA PHE A 880 -11.70 -4.22 -12.73
C PHE A 880 -11.12 -3.53 -11.49
N ASP A 881 -11.87 -2.62 -10.87
CA ASP A 881 -11.46 -1.91 -9.66
C ASP A 881 -11.32 -2.89 -8.48
N TRP A 882 -12.24 -3.85 -8.33
CA TRP A 882 -12.19 -4.93 -7.34
C TRP A 882 -10.94 -5.82 -7.48
N GLU A 883 -10.61 -6.22 -8.71
CA GLU A 883 -9.48 -7.11 -9.01
C GLU A 883 -8.13 -6.40 -8.92
N ASN A 884 -8.04 -5.12 -9.32
CA ASN A 884 -6.76 -4.44 -9.56
C ASN A 884 -6.51 -3.22 -8.66
N LEU A 885 -7.55 -2.46 -8.28
CA LEU A 885 -7.40 -1.22 -7.51
C LEU A 885 -7.66 -1.38 -6.01
N ALA A 886 -8.57 -2.28 -5.63
CA ALA A 886 -9.01 -2.52 -4.26
C ALA A 886 -8.25 -3.69 -3.60
N ALA A 887 -7.95 -3.57 -2.31
CA ALA A 887 -7.18 -4.54 -1.54
C ALA A 887 -7.69 -4.73 -0.11
N HIS A 888 -7.26 -5.82 0.53
CA HIS A 888 -7.38 -6.01 1.98
C HIS A 888 -6.21 -5.27 2.66
N ARG A 889 -6.47 -4.09 3.25
CA ARG A 889 -5.44 -3.24 3.85
C ARG A 889 -5.92 -2.39 5.05
N ILE A 890 -5.18 -2.47 6.14
CA ILE A 890 -5.25 -1.63 7.35
C ILE A 890 -3.79 -1.43 7.80
N PRO A 891 -3.19 -0.24 7.64
CA PRO A 891 -1.81 -0.02 8.03
C PRO A 891 -1.66 0.01 9.56
N GLU A 892 -0.51 -0.46 10.07
CA GLU A 892 -0.20 -0.33 11.50
C GLU A 892 0.04 1.14 11.89
N SER A 893 -0.32 1.50 13.12
CA SER A 893 -0.17 2.86 13.63
C SER A 893 1.28 3.26 13.91
N VAL A 894 1.54 4.56 13.80
CA VAL A 894 2.85 5.17 14.07
C VAL A 894 3.12 5.18 15.57
N ALA A 895 4.21 4.55 16.00
CA ALA A 895 4.67 4.59 17.39
C ALA A 895 5.44 5.89 17.72
N GLY A 896 5.50 6.25 19.00
CA GLY A 896 6.48 7.21 19.53
C GLY A 896 6.12 8.69 19.39
N ILE A 897 4.85 9.03 19.22
CA ILE A 897 4.38 10.42 19.19
C ILE A 897 4.30 10.96 20.62
N ARG A 898 4.76 12.21 20.84
CA ARG A 898 4.62 12.86 22.15
C ARG A 898 4.32 14.34 22.10
N VAL A 899 3.75 14.85 23.19
CA VAL A 899 3.57 16.30 23.39
C VAL A 899 4.93 16.98 23.51
N ALA A 900 5.07 18.14 22.88
CA ALA A 900 6.25 19.00 22.98
C ALA A 900 6.10 19.99 24.15
N ASN A 901 7.13 20.15 24.96
CA ASN A 901 7.12 21.18 26.00
C ASN A 901 7.38 22.58 25.40
N ASP A 902 6.95 23.63 26.11
CA ASP A 902 7.19 25.01 25.73
C ASP A 902 8.71 25.29 25.59
N GLY A 903 9.10 25.83 24.44
CA GLY A 903 10.51 26.08 24.11
C GLY A 903 11.37 24.84 23.85
N GLU A 904 10.81 23.62 23.88
CA GLU A 904 11.58 22.40 23.65
C GLU A 904 12.05 22.28 22.19
N ALA A 905 13.36 22.11 22.01
CA ALA A 905 13.98 21.92 20.69
C ALA A 905 13.57 20.57 20.07
N THR A 906 13.33 20.58 18.76
CA THR A 906 12.93 19.38 18.00
C THR A 906 13.98 18.26 18.13
N PRO A 907 13.62 17.08 18.67
CA PRO A 907 14.56 15.95 18.77
C PRO A 907 15.03 15.48 17.38
N PRO A 908 16.28 15.00 17.23
CA PRO A 908 16.75 14.40 15.99
C PRO A 908 15.84 13.28 15.52
N GLY A 909 15.53 13.23 14.21
CA GLY A 909 14.61 12.27 13.61
C GLY A 909 13.12 12.47 13.92
N MET A 910 12.76 13.51 14.67
CA MET A 910 11.39 13.96 14.88
C MET A 910 11.13 15.27 14.13
N VAL A 911 9.86 15.57 13.85
CA VAL A 911 9.37 16.87 13.39
C VAL A 911 8.44 17.44 14.45
N ARG A 912 8.58 18.74 14.75
CA ARG A 912 7.65 19.49 15.61
C ARG A 912 6.53 20.05 14.73
N ILE A 913 5.30 19.67 15.01
CA ILE A 913 4.10 20.13 14.29
C ILE A 913 3.03 20.50 15.32
N ASN A 914 1.99 21.22 14.90
CA ASN A 914 0.84 21.39 15.78
C ASN A 914 0.06 20.07 15.84
N ALA A 915 -0.54 19.71 16.96
CA ALA A 915 -1.38 18.51 17.02
C ALA A 915 -2.60 18.62 16.09
N GLU A 916 -3.01 19.83 15.68
CA GLU A 916 -4.00 20.04 14.63
C GLU A 916 -3.56 19.46 13.27
N ASP A 917 -2.28 19.56 12.93
CA ASP A 917 -1.71 19.01 11.70
C ASP A 917 -1.73 17.47 11.67
N LEU A 918 -1.91 16.78 12.82
CA LEU A 918 -2.10 15.32 12.87
C LEU A 918 -3.43 14.85 12.26
N PHE A 919 -4.40 15.76 12.21
CA PHE A 919 -5.75 15.53 11.68
C PHE A 919 -5.89 16.06 10.24
N ASP A 920 -4.82 16.63 9.67
CA ASP A 920 -4.71 16.86 8.24
C ASP A 920 -4.61 15.50 7.54
N SER A 921 -5.36 15.34 6.45
CA SER A 921 -5.40 14.10 5.67
C SER A 921 -4.03 13.67 5.15
N ASP A 922 -3.15 14.63 4.84
CA ASP A 922 -1.81 14.33 4.37
C ASP A 922 -0.88 13.77 5.48
N PHE A 923 -1.25 13.84 6.76
CA PHE A 923 -0.40 13.35 7.85
C PHE A 923 -0.48 11.82 8.01
N PRO A 924 0.62 11.05 7.99
CA PRO A 924 2.03 11.43 8.03
C PRO A 924 2.74 10.99 6.74
N PHE A 925 2.22 11.41 5.60
CA PHE A 925 2.71 11.05 4.28
C PHE A 925 3.84 11.97 3.80
N PRO A 926 4.63 11.57 2.78
CA PRO A 926 5.67 12.41 2.20
C PRO A 926 5.16 13.78 1.68
N SER A 927 3.88 13.89 1.28
CA SER A 927 3.23 15.15 0.90
C SER A 927 3.17 16.16 2.05
N PHE A 928 2.81 15.71 3.26
CA PHE A 928 2.79 16.53 4.47
C PHE A 928 4.18 17.03 4.86
N PHE A 929 5.18 16.16 4.84
CA PHE A 929 6.55 16.57 5.16
C PHE A 929 7.16 17.49 4.08
N ALA A 930 6.79 17.34 2.81
CA ALA A 930 7.16 18.27 1.75
C ALA A 930 6.47 19.65 1.91
N THR A 931 5.19 19.69 2.27
CA THR A 931 4.48 20.97 2.53
C THR A 931 4.94 21.65 3.82
N LEU A 932 5.36 20.92 4.85
CA LEU A 932 6.02 21.50 6.03
C LEU A 932 7.32 22.24 5.66
N GLN A 933 8.10 21.70 4.73
CA GLN A 933 9.30 22.37 4.22
C GLN A 933 8.95 23.74 3.60
N HIS A 934 7.86 23.81 2.82
CA HIS A 934 7.38 25.05 2.19
C HIS A 934 6.64 26.02 3.14
N ARG A 935 5.89 25.52 4.15
CA ARG A 935 5.21 26.36 5.16
C ARG A 935 6.20 27.16 6.03
N VAL A 936 7.49 26.79 6.04
CA VAL A 936 8.58 27.58 6.65
C VAL A 936 8.99 28.75 5.75
N ASP A 937 8.98 28.58 4.43
CA ASP A 937 9.31 29.63 3.47
C ASP A 937 8.18 30.67 3.32
N ASP A 938 6.91 30.25 3.30
CA ASP A 938 5.76 31.17 3.20
C ASP A 938 5.70 32.17 4.37
N ARG A 939 6.11 31.75 5.58
CA ARG A 939 6.21 32.64 6.76
C ARG A 939 7.32 33.70 6.64
N ALA A 940 8.24 33.56 5.68
CA ALA A 940 9.24 34.58 5.38
C ALA A 940 8.71 35.64 4.38
N GLU A 941 7.72 35.32 3.54
CA GLU A 941 7.13 36.28 2.60
C GLU A 941 6.11 37.23 3.27
N ASP A 942 5.35 36.76 4.27
CA ASP A 942 4.43 37.59 5.08
C ASP A 942 5.15 38.56 6.05
N GLY A 943 6.49 38.62 6.01
CA GLY A 943 7.32 39.52 6.82
C GLY A 943 7.22 41.02 6.48
N LYS A 944 6.38 41.42 5.51
CA LYS A 944 6.15 42.83 5.17
C LYS A 944 5.02 43.43 6.00
N GLN A 945 5.41 44.19 7.02
CA GLN A 945 4.54 45.15 7.71
C GLN A 945 3.69 45.95 6.71
N PRO A 946 2.35 46.04 6.89
CA PRO A 946 1.55 46.97 6.12
C PRO A 946 1.88 48.40 6.55
N ASP A 947 2.19 49.26 5.57
CA ASP A 947 2.49 50.66 5.81
C ASP A 947 1.33 51.37 6.51
N ARG A 948 1.65 52.11 7.58
CA ARG A 948 0.71 52.96 8.31
C ARG A 948 0.48 54.29 7.56
N GLU A 949 -0.19 54.26 6.41
CA GLU A 949 -0.52 55.51 5.72
C GLU A 949 -1.78 55.42 4.83
N ASP A 950 -2.91 54.94 5.38
CA ASP A 950 -4.22 55.12 4.70
C ASP A 950 -5.45 55.12 5.64
N SER A 951 -5.35 55.75 6.82
CA SER A 951 -6.50 56.00 7.72
C SER A 951 -7.05 57.44 7.63
N GLU A 952 -6.72 58.19 6.59
CA GLU A 952 -7.26 59.54 6.31
C GLU A 952 -7.76 59.69 4.87
N LYS A 953 -8.86 58.98 4.53
CA LYS A 953 -10.00 59.42 3.65
C LYS A 953 -10.83 58.23 3.12
N ARG A 954 -11.81 57.77 3.91
CA ARG A 954 -13.22 57.58 3.48
C ARG A 954 -14.09 57.06 4.62
#